data_AF-S4XF25-F1
#
_entry.id   AF-S4XF25-F1
#
_cell.length_a   1.000
_cell.length_b   1.000
_cell.length_c   1.000
_cell.angle_alpha   90.00
_cell.angle_beta   90.00
_cell.angle_gamma   90.00
#
_symmetry.space_group_name_H-M   'P 1'
#
loop_
_entity.id
_entity.type
_entity.pdbx_description
1 polymer ?
#
loop_
_entity_poly.entity_id
_entity_poly.type
_entity_poly.pdbx_seq_one_letter_code
_entity_poly.pdbx_strand_id
1 'polypeptide(L)'
;MSTSGRPRRLLSVLAAASVPVLLTGALVGCQARPGDAPTVAAPQTDDSATETAEPQGTAAEELRTVTVGVDSLPTDFNPHLVGSQSLATSVIAQLTLPSAFTAPTDGDGRRTELNSDLLASVTVVEGTEIAPTKVRYVLRPTAQWSDGTPVTGADFSYLWEQITTRPGVLDPAGYANIDDLAVSAGARTVDVTFAEPDPDWRELFADLLPSHIYRSEDRSFATMMSGVPAASGGVYRVRAVDTARGTVELERNERFWGENPAQADRLVLSVVPDESTASQMLRTGQLQMLLTGESAVTTESLGSVPGTQVRTMTRRPDLVLTLNTTAPRMATVENRDEVIDALDTTALARILTGDPTATPPETGAGVDDTDGTTVNSSQTGRTEPGQTRAELTNAPDLPAVDSGLTPLRIGADSSDDTAVEAARRIVDQLEDAGISAETVTRSAEDLYGSFLPQGEVDAVVAWQEAPETLSDLADRYSCDSADRELTRPSATLPSVTAASTSASVPATSEAASPSASASTTAEPTEPGESGDSGTVSGRTVNISGLCDTAVDEIVDTARLTAGQVAGEDALAIVVDTAVAQVDALVTGYRVDVPLISDRQVIAVGGDLVGPEPQLADWPLDRETGPFISAGQWRRTGDTTTSAAPTTTEEKTP
;
A
#
# COMPACT_ATOMS: atom_id res chain seq x y z
N MET A 1 -46.88 8.86 29.70
CA MET A 1 -48.11 9.50 30.25
C MET A 1 -48.10 10.94 29.76
N SER A 2 -49.05 11.54 29.05
CA SER A 2 -50.45 11.24 28.74
C SER A 2 -50.78 11.72 27.31
N THR A 3 -51.88 11.21 26.80
CA THR A 3 -52.31 11.00 25.41
C THR A 3 -53.20 12.10 24.81
N SER A 4 -53.48 11.92 23.50
CA SER A 4 -54.68 12.30 22.71
C SER A 4 -54.56 13.56 21.82
N GLY A 5 -55.06 13.61 20.57
CA GLY A 5 -55.83 12.65 19.76
C GLY A 5 -56.09 13.19 18.33
N ARG A 6 -56.28 12.27 17.38
CA ARG A 6 -56.83 12.45 16.00
C ARG A 6 -58.36 12.77 16.07
N PRO A 7 -59.09 13.23 15.01
CA PRO A 7 -59.13 12.59 13.67
C PRO A 7 -59.64 13.36 12.39
N ARG A 8 -59.26 12.80 11.22
CA ARG A 8 -60.04 12.48 9.98
C ARG A 8 -60.64 13.53 8.98
N ARG A 9 -60.56 13.12 7.69
CA ARG A 9 -61.35 13.41 6.44
C ARG A 9 -60.75 14.50 5.51
N LEU A 10 -60.74 14.42 4.17
CA LEU A 10 -61.64 13.78 3.17
C LEU A 10 -60.94 13.55 1.79
N LEU A 11 -61.54 12.67 0.96
CA LEU A 11 -61.21 12.28 -0.43
C LEU A 11 -61.74 13.25 -1.50
N SER A 12 -61.10 13.24 -2.69
CA SER A 12 -61.73 13.29 -4.05
C SER A 12 -60.58 13.26 -5.09
N VAL A 13 -60.30 12.20 -5.88
CA VAL A 13 -61.01 11.54 -7.00
C VAL A 13 -61.53 12.52 -8.06
N LEU A 14 -60.88 12.53 -9.23
CA LEU A 14 -61.55 12.63 -10.53
C LEU A 14 -60.68 12.03 -11.63
N ALA A 15 -61.31 11.11 -12.36
CA ALA A 15 -60.82 10.37 -13.52
C ALA A 15 -61.60 10.81 -14.76
N ALA A 16 -60.98 10.73 -15.95
CA ALA A 16 -61.59 10.45 -17.26
C ALA A 16 -60.45 10.39 -18.30
N ALA A 17 -60.09 9.22 -18.87
CA ALA A 17 -60.70 8.54 -20.03
C ALA A 17 -60.48 9.32 -21.35
N SER A 18 -60.11 8.78 -22.52
CA SER A 18 -59.80 7.43 -23.04
C SER A 18 -59.49 7.57 -24.55
N VAL A 19 -58.38 6.95 -25.05
CA VAL A 19 -58.17 6.06 -26.25
C VAL A 19 -59.02 6.26 -27.55
N PRO A 20 -58.63 5.76 -28.76
CA PRO A 20 -57.46 5.95 -29.67
C PRO A 20 -57.91 6.37 -31.11
N VAL A 21 -57.02 6.37 -32.13
CA VAL A 21 -57.23 5.80 -33.51
C VAL A 21 -55.98 6.05 -34.37
N LEU A 22 -55.41 4.97 -34.92
CA LEU A 22 -54.45 4.96 -36.03
C LEU A 22 -55.18 5.11 -37.38
N LEU A 23 -54.60 5.83 -38.35
CA LEU A 23 -54.51 5.39 -39.76
C LEU A 23 -53.48 6.24 -40.54
N THR A 24 -52.69 5.56 -41.37
CA THR A 24 -51.58 6.05 -42.20
C THR A 24 -52.03 6.69 -43.52
N GLY A 25 -51.22 7.60 -44.07
CA GLY A 25 -51.32 8.07 -45.46
C GLY A 25 -50.23 9.10 -45.83
N ALA A 26 -49.24 8.68 -46.62
CA ALA A 26 -48.23 9.54 -47.21
C ALA A 26 -48.78 10.32 -48.41
N LEU A 27 -48.36 11.58 -48.61
CA LEU A 27 -48.24 12.24 -49.92
C LEU A 27 -47.33 13.49 -49.82
N VAL A 28 -46.66 13.76 -50.94
CA VAL A 28 -45.53 14.66 -51.18
C VAL A 28 -45.93 16.14 -51.33
N GLY A 29 -45.06 17.06 -50.86
CA GLY A 29 -44.70 18.31 -51.56
C GLY A 29 -45.23 19.64 -51.02
N CYS A 30 -44.33 20.54 -50.62
CA CYS A 30 -44.13 21.86 -51.25
C CYS A 30 -42.99 22.69 -50.59
N GLN A 31 -42.18 23.27 -51.46
CA GLN A 31 -41.16 24.29 -51.23
C GLN A 31 -41.76 25.69 -51.01
N ALA A 32 -41.03 26.57 -50.32
CA ALA A 32 -41.03 28.01 -50.58
C ALA A 32 -39.69 28.67 -50.15
N ARG A 33 -38.86 29.01 -51.16
CA ARG A 33 -37.76 30.01 -51.20
C ARG A 33 -38.36 31.44 -51.35
N PRO A 34 -37.61 32.56 -51.57
CA PRO A 34 -36.21 32.98 -51.32
C PRO A 34 -36.20 34.30 -50.49
N GLY A 35 -35.14 35.08 -50.20
CA GLY A 35 -33.71 35.14 -50.47
C GLY A 35 -33.25 36.57 -50.11
N ASP A 36 -31.94 36.80 -49.94
CA ASP A 36 -31.28 38.07 -50.29
C ASP A 36 -29.76 37.84 -50.38
N ALA A 37 -29.15 38.52 -51.34
CA ALA A 37 -27.70 38.73 -51.54
C ALA A 37 -27.49 40.28 -51.59
N PRO A 38 -26.28 40.88 -51.66
CA PRO A 38 -24.94 40.31 -51.86
C PRO A 38 -23.78 41.00 -51.06
N THR A 39 -22.56 40.46 -51.10
CA THR A 39 -21.38 41.21 -51.60
C THR A 39 -20.20 40.29 -51.96
N VAL A 40 -19.58 40.60 -53.09
CA VAL A 40 -18.50 39.90 -53.82
C VAL A 40 -17.20 40.72 -53.64
N ALA A 41 -16.02 40.14 -53.43
CA ALA A 41 -15.01 39.76 -54.45
C ALA A 41 -13.78 39.13 -53.71
N ALA A 42 -12.94 38.25 -54.26
CA ALA A 42 -12.66 37.81 -55.63
C ALA A 42 -11.92 36.42 -55.60
N PRO A 43 -11.62 35.77 -56.75
CA PRO A 43 -11.66 34.31 -56.91
C PRO A 43 -10.31 33.58 -57.13
N GLN A 44 -10.34 32.29 -56.76
CA GLN A 44 -9.77 31.08 -57.38
C GLN A 44 -8.28 30.99 -57.77
N THR A 45 -7.69 29.89 -57.30
CA THR A 45 -7.19 28.81 -58.19
C THR A 45 -7.66 27.46 -57.66
N ASP A 46 -8.29 26.69 -58.55
CA ASP A 46 -8.64 25.28 -58.43
C ASP A 46 -7.40 24.36 -58.51
N ASP A 47 -7.66 23.07 -58.26
CA ASP A 47 -6.85 21.84 -58.35
C ASP A 47 -6.05 21.45 -57.09
N SER A 48 -6.25 20.28 -56.47
CA SER A 48 -6.92 19.05 -56.88
C SER A 48 -7.40 18.27 -55.64
N ALA A 49 -8.50 17.54 -55.81
CA ALA A 49 -9.03 16.61 -54.84
C ALA A 49 -7.99 15.54 -54.49
N THR A 50 -7.76 15.33 -53.20
CA THR A 50 -7.47 13.99 -52.67
C THR A 50 -8.56 13.71 -51.65
N GLU A 51 -9.38 12.72 -51.98
CA GLU A 51 -10.32 12.06 -51.11
C GLU A 51 -9.55 11.51 -49.91
N THR A 52 -9.49 12.25 -48.81
CA THR A 52 -9.05 11.70 -47.52
C THR A 52 -10.25 10.96 -46.96
N ALA A 53 -10.23 9.64 -47.12
CA ALA A 53 -11.07 8.73 -46.36
C ALA A 53 -10.99 9.10 -44.87
N GLU A 54 -12.14 9.34 -44.24
CA GLU A 54 -12.23 9.23 -42.78
C GLU A 54 -11.73 7.83 -42.40
N PRO A 55 -10.79 7.69 -41.46
CA PRO A 55 -10.48 6.38 -40.93
C PRO A 55 -11.71 5.89 -40.17
N GLN A 56 -12.46 5.00 -40.82
CA GLN A 56 -13.38 4.10 -40.14
C GLN A 56 -12.55 3.18 -39.25
N GLY A 57 -12.65 3.34 -37.94
CA GLY A 57 -12.06 2.40 -36.98
C GLY A 57 -11.46 3.07 -35.74
N THR A 58 -12.28 3.73 -34.93
CA THR A 58 -11.89 4.02 -33.54
C THR A 58 -13.05 3.59 -32.66
N ALA A 59 -12.86 2.53 -31.87
CA ALA A 59 -13.76 2.19 -30.78
C ALA A 59 -13.96 3.45 -29.90
N ALA A 60 -15.16 3.65 -29.34
CA ALA A 60 -15.42 4.79 -28.44
C ALA A 60 -14.40 4.81 -27.28
N GLU A 61 -14.04 5.98 -26.76
CA GLU A 61 -13.07 6.13 -25.64
C GLU A 61 -13.48 5.29 -24.40
N GLU A 62 -14.80 5.09 -24.21
CA GLU A 62 -15.41 4.21 -23.20
C GLU A 62 -15.10 2.71 -23.39
N LEU A 63 -14.80 2.27 -24.61
CA LEU A 63 -14.43 0.89 -24.94
C LEU A 63 -12.93 0.63 -24.77
N ARG A 64 -12.14 1.62 -24.37
CA ARG A 64 -10.69 1.48 -24.15
C ARG A 64 -10.24 1.88 -22.74
N THR A 65 -11.21 2.24 -21.89
CA THR A 65 -10.98 2.59 -20.49
C THR A 65 -11.50 1.46 -19.61
N VAL A 66 -10.70 1.01 -18.65
CA VAL A 66 -11.10 0.11 -17.57
C VAL A 66 -11.18 0.91 -16.29
N THR A 67 -12.37 0.99 -15.69
CA THR A 67 -12.55 1.63 -14.39
C THR A 67 -12.66 0.58 -13.29
N VAL A 68 -11.79 0.69 -12.29
CA VAL A 68 -11.74 -0.19 -11.13
C VAL A 68 -12.14 0.59 -9.88
N GLY A 69 -13.14 0.10 -9.18
CA GLY A 69 -13.55 0.61 -7.88
C GLY A 69 -12.60 0.13 -6.78
N VAL A 70 -12.23 1.01 -5.87
CA VAL A 70 -11.45 0.71 -4.66
C VAL A 70 -12.08 1.40 -3.45
N ASP A 71 -11.76 0.96 -2.23
CA ASP A 71 -12.32 1.56 -1.00
C ASP A 71 -11.70 2.92 -0.67
N SER A 72 -10.40 3.07 -0.91
CA SER A 72 -9.64 4.27 -0.58
C SER A 72 -8.44 4.43 -1.51
N LEU A 73 -7.85 5.62 -1.48
CA LEU A 73 -6.58 5.91 -2.14
C LEU A 73 -5.66 6.59 -1.12
N PRO A 74 -4.38 6.18 -1.01
CA PRO A 74 -3.43 6.81 -0.13
C PRO A 74 -3.07 8.22 -0.62
N THR A 75 -2.44 9.00 0.25
CA THR A 75 -1.99 10.36 -0.08
C THR A 75 -0.63 10.39 -0.79
N ASP A 76 0.19 9.37 -0.57
CA ASP A 76 1.47 9.12 -1.23
C ASP A 76 1.46 7.68 -1.81
N PHE A 77 2.16 7.48 -2.92
CA PHE A 77 2.20 6.21 -3.66
C PHE A 77 3.61 5.60 -3.71
N ASN A 78 4.49 5.96 -2.78
CA ASN A 78 5.81 5.35 -2.65
C ASN A 78 5.66 3.93 -2.06
N PRO A 79 5.95 2.85 -2.81
CA PRO A 79 5.80 1.48 -2.31
C PRO A 79 6.85 1.11 -1.26
N HIS A 80 7.88 1.94 -1.09
CA HIS A 80 9.03 1.68 -0.22
C HIS A 80 8.86 2.21 1.22
N LEU A 81 7.64 2.52 1.64
CA LEU A 81 7.34 3.11 2.95
C LEU A 81 6.37 2.23 3.75
N VAL A 82 6.65 2.05 5.04
CA VAL A 82 5.77 1.32 5.97
C VAL A 82 4.35 1.89 5.96
N GLY A 83 4.24 3.23 5.99
CA GLY A 83 2.96 3.94 6.00
C GLY A 83 2.24 4.02 4.64
N SER A 84 2.74 3.35 3.60
CA SER A 84 2.15 3.38 2.26
C SER A 84 1.78 1.98 1.74
N GLN A 85 1.73 0.96 2.61
CA GLN A 85 1.36 -0.43 2.30
C GLN A 85 -0.13 -0.62 1.97
N SER A 86 -0.62 0.06 0.94
CA SER A 86 -1.99 -0.07 0.44
C SER A 86 -2.03 -0.83 -0.89
N LEU A 87 -3.15 -1.52 -1.17
CA LEU A 87 -3.38 -2.17 -2.46
C LEU A 87 -3.22 -1.18 -3.63
N ALA A 88 -3.74 0.04 -3.48
CA ALA A 88 -3.62 1.05 -4.52
C ALA A 88 -2.16 1.45 -4.78
N THR A 89 -1.34 1.58 -3.72
CA THR A 89 0.10 1.82 -3.86
C THR A 89 0.77 0.70 -4.63
N SER A 90 0.59 -0.55 -4.21
CA SER A 90 1.22 -1.72 -4.85
C SER A 90 0.78 -1.86 -6.32
N VAL A 91 -0.50 -1.63 -6.63
CA VAL A 91 -1.01 -1.66 -8.01
C VAL A 91 -0.40 -0.55 -8.86
N ILE A 92 -0.33 0.67 -8.34
CA ILE A 92 0.27 1.79 -9.09
C ILE A 92 1.77 1.54 -9.29
N ALA A 93 2.48 1.05 -8.29
CA ALA A 93 3.90 0.70 -8.37
C ALA A 93 4.14 -0.36 -9.46
N GLN A 94 3.49 -1.52 -9.35
CA GLN A 94 3.63 -2.62 -10.32
C GLN A 94 3.33 -2.19 -11.77
N LEU A 95 2.33 -1.34 -11.98
CA LEU A 95 1.92 -0.93 -13.32
C LEU A 95 2.77 0.20 -13.90
N THR A 96 3.49 0.94 -13.07
CA THR A 96 4.17 2.18 -13.50
C THR A 96 5.66 2.22 -13.20
N LEU A 97 6.21 1.37 -12.34
CA LEU A 97 7.62 1.30 -11.98
C LEU A 97 8.24 -0.02 -12.51
N PRO A 98 9.50 0.00 -12.98
CA PRO A 98 10.17 -1.20 -13.43
C PRO A 98 10.88 -1.91 -12.26
N SER A 99 10.76 -3.23 -12.20
CA SER A 99 11.40 -4.09 -11.18
C SER A 99 12.42 -5.04 -11.81
N ALA A 100 13.50 -5.38 -11.11
CA ALA A 100 14.47 -6.39 -11.57
C ALA A 100 13.84 -7.79 -11.67
N PHE A 101 12.99 -8.12 -10.71
CA PHE A 101 12.15 -9.30 -10.70
C PHE A 101 10.69 -8.89 -10.54
N THR A 102 9.77 -9.68 -11.07
CA THR A 102 8.32 -9.49 -10.94
C THR A 102 7.69 -10.71 -10.28
N ALA A 103 6.46 -10.58 -9.79
CA ALA A 103 5.69 -11.75 -9.40
C ALA A 103 5.41 -12.63 -10.64
N PRO A 104 5.46 -13.97 -10.53
CA PRO A 104 5.14 -14.87 -11.63
C PRO A 104 3.64 -14.93 -11.92
N THR A 105 3.29 -15.13 -13.19
CA THR A 105 1.88 -15.22 -13.64
C THR A 105 1.39 -16.65 -13.87
N ASP A 106 2.27 -17.63 -13.82
CA ASP A 106 1.99 -19.04 -14.15
C ASP A 106 1.54 -19.89 -12.94
N GLY A 107 1.56 -19.32 -11.73
CA GLY A 107 1.08 -19.96 -10.52
C GLY A 107 1.92 -21.14 -10.05
N ASP A 108 3.20 -21.19 -10.43
CA ASP A 108 4.09 -22.31 -10.13
C ASP A 108 4.69 -22.30 -8.70
N GLY A 109 4.22 -21.38 -7.86
CA GLY A 109 4.60 -21.24 -6.46
C GLY A 109 5.89 -20.44 -6.23
N ARG A 110 6.58 -19.98 -7.27
CA ARG A 110 7.70 -19.04 -7.10
C ARG A 110 7.20 -17.70 -6.58
N ARG A 111 7.99 -17.03 -5.74
CA ARG A 111 7.71 -15.64 -5.32
C ARG A 111 8.09 -14.62 -6.40
N THR A 112 9.14 -14.92 -7.18
CA THR A 112 9.71 -14.00 -8.15
C THR A 112 10.07 -14.67 -9.48
N GLU A 113 10.07 -13.88 -10.55
CA GLU A 113 10.55 -14.22 -11.88
C GLU A 113 11.39 -13.09 -12.46
N LEU A 114 12.42 -13.45 -13.26
CA LEU A 114 13.28 -12.46 -13.88
C LEU A 114 12.48 -11.56 -14.82
N ASN A 115 12.54 -10.25 -14.62
CA ASN A 115 11.99 -9.29 -15.57
C ASN A 115 12.89 -9.22 -16.81
N SER A 116 12.67 -10.12 -17.75
CA SER A 116 13.42 -10.22 -19.02
C SER A 116 13.20 -9.02 -19.94
N ASP A 117 12.19 -8.22 -19.62
CA ASP A 117 11.86 -6.96 -20.24
C ASP A 117 12.94 -5.93 -19.80
N LEU A 118 13.17 -5.72 -18.50
CA LEU A 118 14.16 -4.75 -18.00
C LEU A 118 15.61 -5.24 -18.18
N LEU A 119 15.84 -6.52 -17.92
CA LEU A 119 17.17 -7.11 -17.82
C LEU A 119 17.48 -8.00 -19.03
N ALA A 120 18.63 -7.73 -19.65
CA ALA A 120 19.18 -8.59 -20.70
C ALA A 120 19.71 -9.91 -20.12
N SER A 121 20.27 -9.87 -18.91
CA SER A 121 20.72 -11.06 -18.18
C SER A 121 20.96 -10.74 -16.71
N VAL A 122 20.83 -11.76 -15.86
CA VAL A 122 21.35 -11.78 -14.50
C VAL A 122 22.31 -12.95 -14.36
N THR A 123 23.41 -12.76 -13.66
CA THR A 123 24.42 -13.81 -13.47
C THR A 123 24.94 -13.79 -12.05
N VAL A 124 24.84 -14.92 -11.35
CA VAL A 124 25.57 -15.12 -10.11
C VAL A 124 27.05 -15.26 -10.44
N VAL A 125 27.86 -14.35 -9.91
CA VAL A 125 29.31 -14.28 -10.14
C VAL A 125 30.07 -15.05 -9.07
N GLU A 126 29.61 -14.98 -7.82
CA GLU A 126 30.18 -15.65 -6.65
C GLU A 126 29.08 -16.12 -5.70
N GLY A 127 29.33 -17.20 -4.95
CA GLY A 127 28.35 -17.86 -4.10
C GLY A 127 27.57 -18.97 -4.83
N THR A 128 26.37 -19.28 -4.36
CA THR A 128 25.47 -20.26 -4.98
C THR A 128 24.36 -19.54 -5.76
N GLU A 129 23.68 -20.23 -6.68
CA GLU A 129 22.56 -19.65 -7.45
C GLU A 129 21.36 -19.23 -6.58
N ILE A 130 21.26 -19.81 -5.39
CA ILE A 130 20.15 -19.62 -4.45
C ILE A 130 20.52 -18.66 -3.31
N ALA A 131 21.82 -18.51 -2.99
CA ALA A 131 22.33 -17.59 -1.98
C ALA A 131 23.69 -17.03 -2.44
N PRO A 132 23.70 -16.12 -3.44
CA PRO A 132 24.92 -15.54 -3.98
C PRO A 132 25.59 -14.59 -2.98
N THR A 133 26.90 -14.40 -3.15
CA THR A 133 27.65 -13.29 -2.53
C THR A 133 27.97 -12.20 -3.56
N LYS A 134 27.77 -12.48 -4.85
CA LYS A 134 27.90 -11.47 -5.91
C LYS A 134 26.97 -11.76 -7.08
N VAL A 135 26.20 -10.75 -7.49
CA VAL A 135 25.26 -10.82 -8.61
C VAL A 135 25.56 -9.71 -9.61
N ARG A 136 25.54 -10.05 -10.90
CA ARG A 136 25.65 -9.09 -12.00
C ARG A 136 24.31 -8.95 -12.72
N TYR A 137 23.78 -7.74 -12.75
CA TYR A 137 22.64 -7.34 -13.56
C TYR A 137 23.10 -6.63 -14.83
N VAL A 138 22.58 -7.03 -15.98
CA VAL A 138 22.81 -6.35 -17.26
C VAL A 138 21.47 -5.82 -17.76
N LEU A 139 21.32 -4.51 -17.81
CA LEU A 139 20.08 -3.84 -18.22
C LEU A 139 19.97 -3.81 -19.75
N ARG A 140 18.74 -3.90 -20.26
CA ARG A 140 18.49 -3.70 -21.69
C ARG A 140 18.73 -2.24 -22.09
N PRO A 141 19.37 -1.98 -23.23
CA PRO A 141 19.62 -0.61 -23.69
C PRO A 141 18.33 0.13 -24.06
N THR A 142 17.26 -0.60 -24.38
CA THR A 142 15.93 -0.06 -24.70
C THR A 142 15.18 0.42 -23.46
N ALA A 143 15.57 -0.01 -22.26
CA ALA A 143 14.90 0.39 -21.02
C ALA A 143 15.03 1.89 -20.77
N GLN A 144 13.89 2.56 -20.68
CA GLN A 144 13.75 4.01 -20.50
C GLN A 144 12.50 4.38 -19.70
N TRP A 145 12.61 5.48 -18.99
CA TRP A 145 11.52 6.19 -18.34
C TRP A 145 10.62 6.87 -19.39
N SER A 146 9.39 7.17 -18.97
CA SER A 146 8.35 7.77 -19.80
C SER A 146 8.68 9.19 -20.28
N ASP A 147 9.65 9.87 -19.67
CA ASP A 147 10.19 11.16 -20.12
C ASP A 147 11.26 11.02 -21.23
N GLY A 148 11.72 9.79 -21.49
CA GLY A 148 12.75 9.45 -22.47
C GLY A 148 14.14 9.22 -21.86
N THR A 149 14.32 9.45 -20.56
CA THR A 149 15.59 9.20 -19.87
C THR A 149 15.83 7.70 -19.74
N PRO A 150 17.01 7.16 -20.04
CA PRO A 150 17.28 5.73 -19.87
C PRO A 150 17.18 5.25 -18.42
N VAL A 151 16.69 4.02 -18.20
CA VAL A 151 16.82 3.33 -16.91
C VAL A 151 18.25 2.82 -16.78
N THR A 152 18.95 3.14 -15.70
CA THR A 152 20.38 2.83 -15.55
C THR A 152 20.71 2.32 -14.15
N GLY A 153 21.96 1.87 -13.97
CA GLY A 153 22.47 1.51 -12.64
C GLY A 153 22.42 2.64 -11.61
N ALA A 154 22.29 3.91 -12.03
CA ALA A 154 22.06 5.02 -11.10
C ALA A 154 20.73 4.92 -10.34
N ASP A 155 19.72 4.28 -10.94
CA ASP A 155 18.41 4.04 -10.32
C ASP A 155 18.52 2.93 -9.25
N PHE A 156 19.33 1.90 -9.51
CA PHE A 156 19.67 0.85 -8.53
C PHE A 156 20.44 1.43 -7.33
N SER A 157 21.48 2.23 -7.59
CA SER A 157 22.24 2.89 -6.53
C SER A 157 21.38 3.86 -5.72
N TYR A 158 20.45 4.56 -6.38
CA TYR A 158 19.53 5.47 -5.70
C TYR A 158 18.61 4.73 -4.74
N LEU A 159 17.97 3.66 -5.20
CA LEU A 159 17.07 2.91 -4.37
C LEU A 159 17.80 2.32 -3.15
N TRP A 160 18.96 1.67 -3.38
CA TRP A 160 19.79 1.15 -2.30
C TRP A 160 20.15 2.23 -1.25
N GLU A 161 20.58 3.41 -1.72
CA GLU A 161 20.90 4.55 -0.85
C GLU A 161 19.68 5.02 -0.04
N GLN A 162 18.51 5.16 -0.66
CA GLN A 162 17.32 5.62 0.06
C GLN A 162 16.82 4.59 1.07
N ILE A 163 16.73 3.32 0.68
CA ILE A 163 16.26 2.24 1.58
C ILE A 163 17.18 2.07 2.79
N THR A 164 18.50 2.22 2.61
CA THR A 164 19.43 2.03 3.74
C THR A 164 19.53 3.25 4.65
N THR A 165 19.26 4.47 4.16
CA THR A 165 19.53 5.71 4.91
C THR A 165 18.30 6.42 5.45
N ARG A 166 17.10 6.16 4.91
CA ARG A 166 15.87 6.87 5.29
C ARG A 166 15.11 6.12 6.38
N PRO A 167 14.46 6.85 7.31
CA PRO A 167 13.57 6.23 8.29
C PRO A 167 12.22 5.85 7.67
N GLY A 168 11.49 4.92 8.31
CA GLY A 168 10.12 4.55 7.92
C GLY A 168 10.02 3.83 6.56
N VAL A 169 11.14 3.32 6.07
CA VAL A 169 11.24 2.51 4.86
C VAL A 169 10.75 1.08 5.11
N LEU A 170 10.22 0.46 4.07
CA LEU A 170 9.81 -0.94 4.07
C LEU A 170 11.01 -1.84 3.72
N ASP A 171 11.13 -2.97 4.43
CA ASP A 171 12.04 -4.11 4.20
C ASP A 171 13.50 -3.82 3.77
N PRO A 172 14.26 -3.01 4.54
CA PRO A 172 15.65 -2.66 4.21
C PRO A 172 16.71 -3.72 4.52
N ALA A 173 16.43 -4.82 5.22
CA ALA A 173 17.47 -5.74 5.74
C ALA A 173 18.23 -6.46 4.61
N GLY A 174 17.55 -6.78 3.52
CA GLY A 174 18.21 -7.32 2.32
C GLY A 174 19.14 -6.28 1.69
N TYR A 175 18.71 -5.01 1.60
CA TYR A 175 19.56 -3.92 1.12
C TYR A 175 20.74 -3.59 2.05
N ALA A 176 20.57 -3.78 3.36
CA ALA A 176 21.61 -3.59 4.37
C ALA A 176 22.73 -4.64 4.26
N ASN A 177 22.46 -5.80 3.65
CA ASN A 177 23.47 -6.84 3.39
C ASN A 177 24.36 -6.51 2.17
N ILE A 178 24.06 -5.47 1.39
CA ILE A 178 24.89 -5.05 0.26
C ILE A 178 26.15 -4.32 0.79
N ASP A 179 27.33 -4.87 0.51
CA ASP A 179 28.64 -4.27 0.84
C ASP A 179 29.09 -3.29 -0.25
N ASP A 180 28.87 -3.62 -1.52
CA ASP A 180 29.24 -2.76 -2.66
C ASP A 180 28.24 -2.89 -3.81
N LEU A 181 27.96 -1.75 -4.46
CA LEU A 181 27.18 -1.68 -5.69
C LEU A 181 27.95 -0.88 -6.74
N ALA A 182 28.56 -1.59 -7.67
CA ALA A 182 29.39 -1.01 -8.72
C ALA A 182 28.64 -0.90 -10.06
N VAL A 183 28.56 0.32 -10.59
CA VAL A 183 27.93 0.60 -11.88
C VAL A 183 28.99 0.76 -12.97
N SER A 184 28.85 0.03 -14.07
CA SER A 184 29.82 0.03 -15.17
C SER A 184 29.15 -0.06 -16.55
N ALA A 185 29.97 -0.23 -17.61
CA ALA A 185 29.53 -0.40 -19.00
C ALA A 185 28.54 0.69 -19.50
N GLY A 186 28.85 1.96 -19.22
CA GLY A 186 27.95 3.07 -19.58
C GLY A 186 26.66 3.09 -18.76
N ALA A 187 26.73 2.68 -17.50
CA ALA A 187 25.64 2.58 -16.54
C ALA A 187 24.57 1.51 -16.87
N ARG A 188 24.92 0.47 -17.62
CA ARG A 188 24.03 -0.65 -17.98
C ARG A 188 24.40 -1.98 -17.32
N THR A 189 25.49 -2.00 -16.56
CA THR A 189 25.85 -3.17 -15.75
C THR A 189 25.93 -2.75 -14.30
N VAL A 190 25.24 -3.49 -13.43
CA VAL A 190 25.25 -3.31 -11.98
C VAL A 190 25.82 -4.59 -11.38
N ASP A 191 26.95 -4.49 -10.71
CA ASP A 191 27.52 -5.57 -9.90
C ASP A 191 27.18 -5.29 -8.43
N VAL A 192 26.43 -6.19 -7.81
CA VAL A 192 26.07 -6.14 -6.39
C VAL A 192 26.89 -7.19 -5.65
N THR A 193 27.61 -6.77 -4.63
CA THR A 193 28.38 -7.64 -3.73
C THR A 193 27.76 -7.56 -2.35
N PHE A 194 27.46 -8.73 -1.78
CA PHE A 194 26.88 -8.87 -0.45
C PHE A 194 27.96 -9.18 0.59
N ALA A 195 27.76 -8.70 1.81
CA ALA A 195 28.62 -9.01 2.95
C ALA A 195 28.52 -10.50 3.33
N GLU A 196 27.32 -11.07 3.25
CA GLU A 196 27.02 -12.47 3.52
C GLU A 196 26.18 -13.08 2.38
N PRO A 197 26.11 -14.43 2.25
CA PRO A 197 25.23 -15.07 1.27
C PRO A 197 23.79 -14.60 1.44
N ASP A 198 23.20 -14.10 0.35
CA ASP A 198 21.87 -13.50 0.39
C ASP A 198 20.85 -14.39 -0.32
N PRO A 199 20.00 -15.14 0.40
CA PRO A 199 18.99 -15.98 -0.24
C PRO A 199 17.82 -15.20 -0.86
N ASP A 200 17.60 -13.97 -0.41
CA ASP A 200 16.43 -13.16 -0.77
C ASP A 200 16.77 -12.12 -1.84
N TRP A 201 17.98 -12.20 -2.43
CA TRP A 201 18.50 -11.25 -3.41
C TRP A 201 17.60 -10.94 -4.60
N ARG A 202 16.66 -11.84 -4.94
CA ARG A 202 15.69 -11.66 -6.03
C ARG A 202 14.53 -10.72 -5.66
N GLU A 203 14.35 -10.42 -4.38
CA GLU A 203 13.34 -9.49 -3.88
C GLU A 203 13.87 -8.05 -3.89
N LEU A 204 15.20 -7.87 -4.01
CA LEU A 204 15.84 -6.58 -4.17
C LEU A 204 15.57 -5.96 -5.54
N PHE A 205 15.61 -4.63 -5.57
CA PHE A 205 15.40 -3.81 -6.77
C PHE A 205 14.03 -3.98 -7.42
N ALA A 206 13.00 -4.26 -6.60
CA ALA A 206 11.60 -4.04 -6.96
C ALA A 206 11.29 -2.54 -7.02
N ASP A 207 10.36 -2.15 -7.90
CA ASP A 207 9.77 -0.81 -8.00
C ASP A 207 10.80 0.32 -8.03
N LEU A 208 11.75 0.24 -8.97
CA LEU A 208 12.82 1.24 -9.12
C LEU A 208 12.23 2.65 -9.27
N LEU A 209 12.96 3.62 -8.75
CA LEU A 209 12.56 5.03 -8.76
C LEU A 209 13.44 5.84 -9.74
N PRO A 210 12.88 6.79 -10.52
CA PRO A 210 13.63 7.64 -11.45
C PRO A 210 14.60 8.58 -10.74
N SER A 211 15.84 8.13 -10.60
CA SER A 211 16.82 8.80 -9.76
C SER A 211 17.26 10.16 -10.29
N HIS A 212 17.19 10.37 -11.62
CA HIS A 212 17.52 11.65 -12.25
C HIS A 212 16.55 12.77 -11.88
N ILE A 213 15.31 12.42 -11.52
CA ILE A 213 14.31 13.34 -11.01
C ILE A 213 14.51 13.50 -9.51
N TYR A 214 14.44 12.40 -8.77
CA TYR A 214 14.29 12.48 -7.32
C TYR A 214 15.56 12.91 -6.57
N ARG A 215 16.75 12.72 -7.15
CA ARG A 215 17.97 13.36 -6.61
C ARG A 215 17.99 14.87 -6.75
N SER A 216 17.21 15.42 -7.69
CA SER A 216 17.16 16.85 -7.97
C SER A 216 15.99 17.56 -7.27
N GLU A 217 15.01 16.80 -6.79
CA GLU A 217 13.87 17.32 -6.04
C GLU A 217 14.24 17.51 -4.57
N ASP A 218 13.84 18.64 -3.99
CA ASP A 218 13.99 18.94 -2.55
C ASP A 218 12.77 18.42 -1.76
N ARG A 219 12.36 17.18 -2.05
CA ARG A 219 11.21 16.52 -1.40
C ARG A 219 11.69 15.39 -0.51
N SER A 220 11.02 15.17 0.62
CA SER A 220 11.34 14.04 1.50
C SER A 220 11.00 12.72 0.81
N PHE A 221 11.79 11.67 1.07
CA PHE A 221 11.52 10.33 0.56
C PHE A 221 10.12 9.82 0.96
N ALA A 222 9.62 10.28 2.12
CA ALA A 222 8.30 9.97 2.62
C ALA A 222 7.13 10.61 1.83
N THR A 223 7.40 11.67 1.06
CA THR A 223 6.36 12.46 0.36
C THR A 223 6.63 12.67 -1.11
N MET A 224 7.67 12.04 -1.67
CA MET A 224 8.17 12.24 -3.03
C MET A 224 7.27 11.65 -4.13
N MET A 225 6.26 10.85 -3.78
CA MET A 225 5.29 10.32 -4.74
C MET A 225 3.86 10.82 -4.47
N SER A 226 3.71 11.84 -3.63
CA SER A 226 2.44 12.55 -3.49
C SER A 226 2.06 13.24 -4.80
N GLY A 227 0.84 12.97 -5.27
CA GLY A 227 0.34 13.46 -6.55
C GLY A 227 0.82 12.63 -7.75
N VAL A 228 1.00 13.29 -8.90
CA VAL A 228 1.41 12.61 -10.14
C VAL A 228 2.93 12.43 -10.15
N PRO A 229 3.46 11.18 -10.14
CA PRO A 229 4.89 10.95 -10.28
C PRO A 229 5.43 11.54 -11.57
N ALA A 230 6.65 12.06 -11.51
CA ALA A 230 7.25 12.78 -12.63
C ALA A 230 7.65 11.89 -13.81
N ALA A 231 7.89 10.58 -13.57
CA ALA A 231 8.13 9.61 -14.63
C ALA A 231 7.73 8.19 -14.21
N SER A 232 7.29 7.39 -15.18
CA SER A 232 6.99 5.96 -15.06
C SER A 232 7.87 5.12 -16.00
N GLY A 233 8.18 3.88 -15.64
CA GLY A 233 8.96 2.92 -16.43
C GLY A 233 8.21 1.62 -16.74
N GLY A 234 6.94 1.51 -16.35
CA GLY A 234 6.09 0.33 -16.55
C GLY A 234 5.16 0.40 -17.77
N VAL A 235 4.23 -0.55 -17.86
CA VAL A 235 3.24 -0.70 -18.94
C VAL A 235 2.24 0.47 -19.01
N TYR A 236 1.99 1.12 -17.88
CA TYR A 236 1.24 2.35 -17.78
C TYR A 236 2.14 3.49 -17.26
N ARG A 237 1.67 4.72 -17.43
CA ARG A 237 2.18 5.90 -16.72
C ARG A 237 1.06 6.58 -15.97
N VAL A 238 1.40 7.24 -14.86
CA VAL A 238 0.41 8.04 -14.13
C VAL A 238 0.10 9.30 -14.92
N ARG A 239 -1.18 9.49 -15.24
CA ARG A 239 -1.68 10.64 -15.99
C ARG A 239 -2.19 11.74 -15.07
N ALA A 240 -3.00 11.36 -14.09
CA ALA A 240 -3.65 12.29 -13.17
C ALA A 240 -3.92 11.63 -11.82
N VAL A 241 -3.80 12.44 -10.77
CA VAL A 241 -4.20 12.09 -9.40
C VAL A 241 -5.11 13.20 -8.90
N ASP A 242 -6.34 12.86 -8.56
CA ASP A 242 -7.33 13.77 -7.99
C ASP A 242 -7.86 13.14 -6.70
N THR A 243 -7.16 13.41 -5.60
CA THR A 243 -7.52 12.89 -4.27
C THR A 243 -8.85 13.47 -3.77
N ALA A 244 -9.25 14.66 -4.23
CA ALA A 244 -10.52 15.27 -3.86
C ALA A 244 -11.73 14.56 -4.51
N ARG A 245 -11.54 14.01 -5.72
CA ARG A 245 -12.52 13.15 -6.38
C ARG A 245 -12.33 11.67 -6.08
N GLY A 246 -11.23 11.31 -5.43
CA GLY A 246 -10.87 9.92 -5.16
C GLY A 246 -10.55 9.15 -6.44
N THR A 247 -9.78 9.73 -7.36
CA THR A 247 -9.44 9.07 -8.64
C THR A 247 -7.95 9.13 -8.96
N VAL A 248 -7.40 8.01 -9.42
CA VAL A 248 -6.08 7.94 -10.08
C VAL A 248 -6.28 7.43 -11.51
N GLU A 249 -5.83 8.20 -12.49
CA GLU A 249 -5.85 7.83 -13.90
C GLU A 249 -4.46 7.37 -14.33
N LEU A 250 -4.38 6.13 -14.79
CA LEU A 250 -3.24 5.57 -15.50
C LEU A 250 -3.55 5.57 -16.99
N GLU A 251 -2.56 5.89 -17.81
CA GLU A 251 -2.65 5.80 -19.27
C GLU A 251 -1.53 4.92 -19.83
N ARG A 252 -1.84 4.19 -20.90
CA ARG A 252 -0.89 3.32 -21.59
C ARG A 252 0.43 4.07 -21.83
N ASN A 253 1.54 3.47 -21.44
CA ASN A 253 2.84 4.04 -21.70
C ASN A 253 3.26 3.75 -23.14
N GLU A 254 3.05 4.70 -24.05
CA GLU A 254 3.47 4.63 -25.46
C GLU A 254 5.00 4.47 -25.65
N ARG A 255 5.79 4.67 -24.59
CA ARG A 255 7.24 4.46 -24.57
C ARG A 255 7.65 3.19 -23.82
N PHE A 256 6.70 2.33 -23.48
CA PHE A 256 7.00 1.04 -22.89
C PHE A 256 7.86 0.23 -23.86
N TRP A 257 8.98 -0.26 -23.35
CA TRP A 257 10.04 -0.87 -24.13
C TRP A 257 9.99 -2.41 -24.09
N GLY A 258 9.07 -2.98 -23.29
CA GLY A 258 8.87 -4.41 -23.14
C GLY A 258 7.99 -5.02 -24.25
N GLU A 259 7.91 -6.34 -24.28
CA GLU A 259 7.25 -7.08 -25.37
C GLU A 259 5.73 -6.93 -25.38
N ASN A 260 5.13 -6.73 -24.19
CA ASN A 260 3.69 -6.73 -24.00
C ASN A 260 3.23 -5.36 -23.46
N PRO A 261 2.99 -4.35 -24.32
CA PRO A 261 2.33 -3.13 -23.87
C PRO A 261 0.91 -3.45 -23.36
N ALA A 262 0.36 -2.56 -22.53
CA ALA A 262 -1.01 -2.67 -22.04
C ALA A 262 -2.01 -2.92 -23.19
N GLN A 263 -3.19 -3.51 -22.96
CA GLN A 263 -4.21 -3.65 -24.01
C GLN A 263 -5.29 -2.58 -23.93
N ALA A 264 -5.59 -2.08 -22.72
CA ALA A 264 -6.43 -0.91 -22.51
C ALA A 264 -5.64 0.40 -22.62
N ASP A 265 -6.29 1.47 -23.11
CA ASP A 265 -5.66 2.79 -23.23
C ASP A 265 -5.59 3.51 -21.88
N ARG A 266 -6.56 3.27 -21.01
CA ARG A 266 -6.63 3.85 -19.67
C ARG A 266 -7.10 2.84 -18.64
N LEU A 267 -6.52 2.95 -17.45
CA LEU A 267 -6.99 2.29 -16.24
C LEU A 267 -7.25 3.37 -15.19
N VAL A 268 -8.47 3.41 -14.65
CA VAL A 268 -8.86 4.42 -13.65
C VAL A 268 -9.18 3.71 -12.34
N LEU A 269 -8.42 4.01 -11.29
CA LEU A 269 -8.79 3.66 -9.93
C LEU A 269 -9.73 4.74 -9.40
N SER A 270 -10.90 4.36 -8.91
CA SER A 270 -11.92 5.28 -8.39
C SER A 270 -12.39 4.80 -7.03
N VAL A 271 -12.38 5.68 -6.03
CA VAL A 271 -12.95 5.43 -4.72
C VAL A 271 -14.46 5.25 -4.86
N VAL A 272 -14.99 4.16 -4.29
CA VAL A 272 -16.42 3.87 -4.26
C VAL A 272 -16.86 3.85 -2.79
N PRO A 273 -17.85 4.69 -2.41
CA PRO A 273 -18.11 4.95 -0.99
C PRO A 273 -18.79 3.79 -0.26
N ASP A 274 -19.48 2.91 -0.97
CA ASP A 274 -20.20 1.79 -0.38
C ASP A 274 -20.55 0.71 -1.41
N GLU A 275 -20.76 -0.51 -0.93
CA GLU A 275 -21.07 -1.69 -1.73
C GLU A 275 -22.38 -1.56 -2.55
N SER A 276 -23.38 -0.83 -2.04
CA SER A 276 -24.64 -0.64 -2.74
C SER A 276 -24.47 0.24 -3.97
N THR A 277 -23.66 1.30 -3.85
CA THR A 277 -23.21 2.13 -4.95
C THR A 277 -22.38 1.31 -5.93
N ALA A 278 -21.39 0.56 -5.45
CA ALA A 278 -20.53 -0.29 -6.28
C ALA A 278 -21.35 -1.30 -7.11
N SER A 279 -22.33 -1.96 -6.49
CA SER A 279 -23.23 -2.90 -7.15
C SER A 279 -24.07 -2.27 -8.26
N GLN A 280 -24.50 -1.01 -8.10
CA GLN A 280 -25.20 -0.29 -9.16
C GLN A 280 -24.25 0.11 -10.29
N MET A 281 -23.03 0.52 -9.97
CA MET A 281 -22.03 0.89 -10.97
C MET A 281 -21.59 -0.32 -11.80
N LEU A 282 -21.37 -1.49 -11.17
CA LEU A 282 -21.13 -2.76 -11.86
C LEU A 282 -22.32 -3.12 -12.77
N ARG A 283 -23.55 -3.03 -12.26
CA ARG A 283 -24.77 -3.34 -13.04
C ARG A 283 -24.96 -2.45 -14.27
N THR A 284 -24.53 -1.20 -14.18
CA THR A 284 -24.64 -0.22 -15.26
C THR A 284 -23.41 -0.18 -16.17
N GLY A 285 -22.36 -0.95 -15.87
CA GLY A 285 -21.09 -0.94 -16.61
C GLY A 285 -20.24 0.31 -16.39
N GLN A 286 -20.53 1.10 -15.35
CA GLN A 286 -19.69 2.24 -14.94
C GLN A 286 -18.39 1.78 -14.27
N LEU A 287 -18.40 0.60 -13.62
CA LEU A 287 -17.22 -0.12 -13.15
C LEU A 287 -17.07 -1.42 -13.93
N GLN A 288 -15.84 -1.74 -14.30
CA GLN A 288 -15.46 -3.02 -14.88
C GLN A 288 -14.99 -4.00 -13.81
N MET A 289 -14.43 -3.48 -12.72
CA MET A 289 -13.96 -4.26 -11.60
C MET A 289 -14.19 -3.46 -10.30
N LEU A 290 -14.34 -4.17 -9.18
CA LEU A 290 -14.32 -3.64 -7.83
C LEU A 290 -13.35 -4.50 -7.01
N LEU A 291 -12.50 -3.87 -6.22
CA LEU A 291 -11.78 -4.49 -5.12
C LEU A 291 -12.19 -3.76 -3.84
N THR A 292 -12.68 -4.52 -2.87
CA THR A 292 -13.21 -3.99 -1.63
C THR A 292 -12.96 -4.98 -0.48
N GLY A 293 -12.79 -4.48 0.74
CA GLY A 293 -12.64 -5.30 1.92
C GLY A 293 -13.81 -6.28 2.11
N GLU A 294 -13.50 -7.49 2.60
CA GLU A 294 -14.50 -8.50 2.89
C GLU A 294 -15.29 -8.16 4.16
N SER A 295 -16.60 -7.98 4.01
CA SER A 295 -17.59 -7.94 5.10
C SER A 295 -18.60 -9.09 5.00
N ALA A 296 -19.46 -9.24 6.02
CA ALA A 296 -20.41 -10.34 6.22
C ALA A 296 -21.28 -10.78 5.02
N VAL A 297 -21.54 -9.90 4.05
CA VAL A 297 -22.46 -10.15 2.92
C VAL A 297 -21.89 -9.74 1.56
N THR A 298 -20.63 -9.32 1.53
CA THR A 298 -20.01 -8.65 0.36
C THR A 298 -20.00 -9.57 -0.85
N THR A 299 -19.52 -10.80 -0.66
CA THR A 299 -19.39 -11.81 -1.71
C THR A 299 -20.75 -12.22 -2.28
N GLU A 300 -21.76 -12.45 -1.42
CA GLU A 300 -23.12 -12.80 -1.86
C GLU A 300 -23.81 -11.65 -2.59
N SER A 301 -23.63 -10.42 -2.09
CA SER A 301 -24.25 -9.23 -2.67
C SER A 301 -23.68 -8.93 -4.06
N LEU A 302 -22.36 -8.88 -4.19
CA LEU A 302 -21.68 -8.65 -5.48
C LEU A 302 -21.92 -9.81 -6.46
N GLY A 303 -21.91 -11.05 -5.97
CA GLY A 303 -22.20 -12.24 -6.78
C GLY A 303 -23.64 -12.30 -7.30
N SER A 304 -24.57 -11.55 -6.69
CA SER A 304 -25.94 -11.42 -7.15
C SER A 304 -26.12 -10.41 -8.31
N VAL A 305 -25.09 -9.60 -8.60
CA VAL A 305 -25.11 -8.66 -9.72
C VAL A 305 -25.03 -9.44 -11.04
N PRO A 306 -26.02 -9.29 -11.96
CA PRO A 306 -26.03 -10.06 -13.20
C PRO A 306 -24.78 -9.83 -14.06
N GLY A 307 -24.13 -10.92 -14.47
CA GLY A 307 -22.94 -10.87 -15.33
C GLY A 307 -21.63 -10.61 -14.59
N THR A 308 -21.64 -10.58 -13.25
CA THR A 308 -20.44 -10.40 -12.43
C THR A 308 -19.84 -11.74 -12.01
N GLN A 309 -18.51 -11.83 -12.04
CA GLN A 309 -17.75 -12.91 -11.41
C GLN A 309 -17.10 -12.39 -10.13
N VAL A 310 -17.08 -13.21 -9.08
CA VAL A 310 -16.50 -12.82 -7.77
C VAL A 310 -15.44 -13.82 -7.36
N ARG A 311 -14.35 -13.31 -6.78
CA ARG A 311 -13.25 -14.08 -6.20
C ARG A 311 -12.73 -13.34 -4.97
N THR A 312 -12.32 -14.07 -3.95
CA THR A 312 -11.64 -13.51 -2.78
C THR A 312 -10.14 -13.68 -2.88
N MET A 313 -9.40 -12.82 -2.19
CA MET A 313 -7.98 -13.02 -1.89
C MET A 313 -7.65 -12.50 -0.50
N THR A 314 -6.57 -13.00 0.07
CA THR A 314 -5.95 -12.45 1.27
C THR A 314 -4.62 -11.83 0.86
N ARG A 315 -4.43 -10.52 1.06
CA ARG A 315 -3.13 -9.89 0.81
C ARG A 315 -2.10 -10.28 1.87
N ARG A 316 -0.81 -10.10 1.59
CA ARG A 316 0.28 -10.45 2.52
C ARG A 316 0.25 -9.70 3.86
N PRO A 317 0.07 -8.37 3.92
CA PRO A 317 0.15 -7.68 5.19
C PRO A 317 -1.08 -7.92 6.08
N ASP A 318 -0.82 -8.12 7.36
CA ASP A 318 -1.83 -8.10 8.42
C ASP A 318 -1.80 -6.75 9.14
N LEU A 319 -2.94 -6.29 9.66
CA LEU A 319 -2.97 -5.16 10.56
C LEU A 319 -2.57 -5.63 11.96
N VAL A 320 -1.49 -5.07 12.50
CA VAL A 320 -0.91 -5.51 13.77
C VAL A 320 -0.79 -4.31 14.72
N LEU A 321 -1.16 -4.52 15.99
CA LEU A 321 -0.75 -3.64 17.09
C LEU A 321 0.62 -4.12 17.58
N THR A 322 1.64 -3.29 17.40
CA THR A 322 3.00 -3.55 17.85
C THR A 322 3.37 -2.66 19.03
N LEU A 323 3.82 -3.28 20.12
CA LEU A 323 4.18 -2.64 21.37
C LEU A 323 5.65 -2.21 21.31
N ASN A 324 5.90 -0.92 21.54
CA ASN A 324 7.22 -0.30 21.36
C ASN A 324 8.09 -0.46 22.61
N THR A 325 9.00 -1.42 22.60
CA THR A 325 9.94 -1.69 23.70
C THR A 325 10.92 -0.55 23.99
N THR A 326 11.06 0.43 23.09
CA THR A 326 11.81 1.67 23.32
C THR A 326 11.08 2.59 24.32
N ALA A 327 9.75 2.50 24.39
CA ALA A 327 8.96 3.24 25.36
C ALA A 327 9.13 2.62 26.77
N PRO A 328 9.51 3.40 27.80
CA PRO A 328 9.74 2.89 29.15
C PRO A 328 8.54 2.12 29.74
N ARG A 329 7.31 2.47 29.34
CA ARG A 329 6.09 1.80 29.80
C ARG A 329 5.92 0.41 29.18
N MET A 330 6.48 0.14 28.01
CA MET A 330 6.43 -1.17 27.35
C MET A 330 7.76 -1.92 27.44
N ALA A 331 8.68 -1.51 28.31
CA ALA A 331 10.02 -2.13 28.39
C ALA A 331 9.99 -3.58 28.89
N THR A 332 9.08 -3.93 29.81
CA THR A 332 9.00 -5.28 30.41
C THR A 332 7.90 -6.12 29.77
N VAL A 333 8.09 -7.44 29.74
CA VAL A 333 7.08 -8.39 29.23
C VAL A 333 5.80 -8.28 30.05
N GLU A 334 5.91 -8.11 31.37
CA GLU A 334 4.74 -8.02 32.26
C GLU A 334 3.85 -6.81 31.95
N ASN A 335 4.43 -5.67 31.54
CA ASN A 335 3.65 -4.50 31.15
C ASN A 335 2.93 -4.74 29.82
N ARG A 336 3.60 -5.40 28.89
CA ARG A 336 3.04 -5.75 27.58
C ARG A 336 1.91 -6.78 27.74
N ASP A 337 2.08 -7.76 28.63
CA ASP A 337 1.02 -8.70 29.01
C ASP A 337 -0.21 -7.98 29.56
N GLU A 338 -0.06 -7.01 30.47
CA GLU A 338 -1.19 -6.25 31.00
C GLU A 338 -1.98 -5.52 29.90
N VAL A 339 -1.28 -4.93 28.92
CA VAL A 339 -1.91 -4.25 27.77
C VAL A 339 -2.62 -5.25 26.87
N ILE A 340 -1.97 -6.36 26.51
CA ILE A 340 -2.51 -7.35 25.57
C ILE A 340 -3.72 -8.07 26.18
N ASP A 341 -3.64 -8.45 27.46
CA ASP A 341 -4.70 -9.19 28.15
C ASP A 341 -5.97 -8.33 28.38
N ALA A 342 -5.86 -7.01 28.25
CA ALA A 342 -7.00 -6.09 28.28
C ALA A 342 -7.78 -6.03 26.94
N LEU A 343 -7.26 -6.63 25.86
CA LEU A 343 -7.84 -6.56 24.53
C LEU A 343 -8.67 -7.80 24.17
N ASP A 344 -9.87 -7.57 23.65
CA ASP A 344 -10.65 -8.56 22.92
C ASP A 344 -10.37 -8.43 21.41
N THR A 345 -9.33 -9.11 20.94
CA THR A 345 -8.89 -9.11 19.54
C THR A 345 -9.93 -9.71 18.59
N THR A 346 -10.79 -10.61 19.07
CA THR A 346 -11.90 -11.15 18.26
C THR A 346 -12.98 -10.09 18.08
N ALA A 347 -13.30 -9.32 19.12
CA ALA A 347 -14.22 -8.18 18.98
C ALA A 347 -13.63 -7.09 18.07
N LEU A 348 -12.34 -6.78 18.21
CA LEU A 348 -11.64 -5.85 17.31
C LEU A 348 -11.73 -6.32 15.85
N ALA A 349 -11.42 -7.58 15.56
CA ALA A 349 -11.49 -8.13 14.21
C ALA A 349 -12.88 -7.97 13.58
N ARG A 350 -13.95 -8.29 14.32
CA ARG A 350 -15.33 -8.15 13.85
C ARG A 350 -15.76 -6.70 13.64
N ILE A 351 -15.31 -5.78 14.50
CA ILE A 351 -15.62 -4.36 14.40
C ILE A 351 -14.94 -3.77 13.17
N LEU A 352 -13.66 -4.09 12.96
CA LEU A 352 -12.85 -3.52 11.89
C LEU A 352 -13.24 -4.04 10.50
N THR A 353 -13.58 -5.33 10.39
CA THR A 353 -14.04 -5.94 9.12
C THR A 353 -15.54 -5.77 8.85
N GLY A 354 -16.33 -5.53 9.90
CA GLY A 354 -17.78 -5.61 9.82
C GLY A 354 -18.31 -7.05 9.61
N ASP A 355 -17.46 -8.06 9.70
CA ASP A 355 -17.85 -9.47 9.61
C ASP A 355 -17.97 -10.11 11.02
N PRO A 356 -19.15 -10.60 11.43
CA PRO A 356 -19.31 -11.28 12.72
C PRO A 356 -18.52 -12.60 12.82
N THR A 357 -18.05 -13.17 11.71
CA THR A 357 -17.24 -14.38 11.70
C THR A 357 -15.74 -14.13 11.72
N ALA A 358 -15.30 -12.88 11.55
CA ALA A 358 -13.90 -12.52 11.55
C ALA A 358 -13.19 -12.93 12.85
N THR A 359 -11.98 -13.45 12.67
CA THR A 359 -11.03 -13.76 13.72
C THR A 359 -9.72 -13.07 13.41
N PRO A 360 -8.95 -12.68 14.44
CA PRO A 360 -7.59 -12.21 14.21
C PRO A 360 -6.75 -13.32 13.54
N PRO A 361 -5.72 -12.95 12.76
CA PRO A 361 -4.73 -13.88 12.24
C PRO A 361 -4.08 -14.69 13.37
N GLU A 362 -3.71 -15.95 13.13
CA GLU A 362 -2.94 -16.73 14.12
C GLU A 362 -1.51 -16.15 14.23
N THR A 363 -1.01 -15.98 15.45
CA THR A 363 0.42 -15.70 15.68
C THR A 363 1.20 -17.00 15.53
N GLY A 364 2.05 -17.08 14.52
CA GLY A 364 3.05 -18.14 14.33
C GLY A 364 2.90 -18.91 13.02
N ALA A 365 4.06 -19.29 12.46
CA ALA A 365 4.31 -19.90 11.15
C ALA A 365 3.11 -20.37 10.30
N GLY A 366 2.94 -19.70 9.15
CA GLY A 366 2.60 -20.29 7.85
C GLY A 366 1.42 -21.26 7.80
N VAL A 367 0.25 -20.75 7.44
CA VAL A 367 -0.76 -21.55 6.74
C VAL A 367 -0.84 -21.06 5.31
N ASP A 368 -0.41 -21.94 4.41
CA ASP A 368 -0.66 -21.91 2.99
C ASP A 368 -2.18 -21.73 2.76
N ASP A 369 -2.63 -20.52 2.40
CA ASP A 369 -4.05 -20.21 2.08
C ASP A 369 -4.40 -20.71 0.66
N THR A 370 -3.97 -21.94 0.32
CA THR A 370 -4.29 -22.60 -0.95
C THR A 370 -5.43 -23.60 -0.85
N ASP A 371 -5.93 -23.91 0.35
CA ASP A 371 -7.14 -24.72 0.49
C ASP A 371 -7.87 -24.34 1.76
N GLY A 372 -9.04 -23.70 1.63
CA GLY A 372 -9.86 -23.09 2.70
C GLY A 372 -10.33 -24.05 3.80
N THR A 373 -9.39 -24.65 4.52
CA THR A 373 -9.60 -25.61 5.60
C THR A 373 -9.05 -25.00 6.87
N THR A 374 -9.96 -24.48 7.68
CA THR A 374 -9.70 -24.01 9.05
C THR A 374 -8.96 -25.07 9.85
N VAL A 375 -7.69 -24.82 10.20
CA VAL A 375 -6.98 -25.60 11.22
C VAL A 375 -7.26 -24.90 12.54
N ASN A 376 -7.90 -25.62 13.46
CA ASN A 376 -8.34 -25.08 14.75
C ASN A 376 -7.22 -25.34 15.76
N SER A 377 -6.29 -24.40 15.89
CA SER A 377 -5.19 -24.50 16.86
C SER A 377 -5.66 -23.96 18.21
N SER A 378 -5.41 -24.75 19.26
CA SER A 378 -5.98 -24.59 20.58
C SER A 378 -5.62 -23.28 21.26
N GLN A 379 -6.63 -22.42 21.39
CA GLN A 379 -6.84 -21.39 22.40
C GLN A 379 -6.17 -21.71 23.76
N THR A 380 -4.95 -21.26 23.97
CA THR A 380 -4.30 -21.26 25.28
C THR A 380 -4.65 -19.97 26.01
N GLY A 381 -5.47 -20.11 27.06
CA GLY A 381 -5.56 -19.14 28.15
C GLY A 381 -6.47 -17.92 27.93
N ARG A 382 -7.77 -18.12 27.68
CA ARG A 382 -8.75 -17.04 27.88
C ARG A 382 -9.06 -16.85 29.37
N THR A 383 -8.82 -15.66 29.87
CA THR A 383 -9.63 -15.03 30.94
C THR A 383 -10.94 -14.57 30.28
N GLU A 384 -12.10 -14.86 30.87
CA GLU A 384 -13.39 -14.48 30.25
C GLU A 384 -13.57 -12.95 30.12
N PRO A 385 -14.18 -12.42 29.04
CA PRO A 385 -14.48 -11.00 28.92
C PRO A 385 -15.48 -10.57 29.99
N GLY A 386 -15.09 -9.62 30.86
CA GLY A 386 -15.97 -9.03 31.87
C GLY A 386 -15.44 -8.99 33.31
N GLN A 387 -14.22 -9.47 33.57
CA GLN A 387 -13.59 -9.24 34.88
C GLN A 387 -13.09 -7.80 34.97
N THR A 388 -13.80 -6.97 35.75
CA THR A 388 -13.32 -5.64 36.15
C THR A 388 -11.99 -5.75 36.90
N ARG A 389 -11.10 -4.74 36.78
CA ARG A 389 -9.80 -4.61 37.48
C ARG A 389 -9.83 -4.97 38.98
N ALA A 390 -10.99 -4.95 39.61
CA ALA A 390 -11.22 -5.41 40.99
C ALA A 390 -11.03 -6.92 41.23
N GLU A 391 -11.05 -7.77 40.19
CA GLU A 391 -10.82 -9.24 40.32
C GLU A 391 -9.37 -9.64 39.98
N LEU A 392 -8.63 -8.81 39.25
CA LEU A 392 -7.18 -8.92 38.96
C LEU A 392 -6.34 -8.41 40.14
N THR A 393 -6.49 -8.99 41.32
CA THR A 393 -5.94 -8.44 42.58
C THR A 393 -4.42 -8.58 42.77
N ASN A 394 -3.64 -8.94 41.75
CA ASN A 394 -2.17 -9.06 41.85
C ASN A 394 -1.40 -8.57 40.61
N ALA A 395 -2.02 -7.87 39.65
CA ALA A 395 -1.26 -7.24 38.58
C ALA A 395 -0.47 -6.04 39.15
N PRO A 396 0.86 -5.96 38.95
CA PRO A 396 1.60 -4.75 39.29
C PRO A 396 1.06 -3.58 38.47
N ASP A 397 0.88 -2.40 39.08
CA ASP A 397 0.54 -1.19 38.29
C ASP A 397 1.66 -0.94 37.27
N LEU A 398 1.30 -0.68 36.01
CA LEU A 398 2.23 -0.15 35.01
C LEU A 398 3.07 0.97 35.64
N PRO A 399 4.40 0.98 35.45
CA PRO A 399 5.27 1.93 36.10
C PRO A 399 4.80 3.36 35.84
N ALA A 400 4.38 4.03 36.91
CA ALA A 400 4.03 5.44 36.87
C ALA A 400 5.31 6.23 36.58
N VAL A 401 5.44 6.73 35.36
CA VAL A 401 6.48 7.70 35.01
C VAL A 401 6.07 9.04 35.64
N ASP A 402 6.60 9.35 36.82
CA ASP A 402 6.44 10.58 37.59
C ASP A 402 5.00 11.14 37.79
N SER A 403 4.36 10.70 38.87
CA SER A 403 3.32 11.47 39.62
C SER A 403 2.15 12.10 38.83
N GLY A 404 1.71 11.45 37.76
CA GLY A 404 0.42 11.65 37.10
C GLY A 404 0.24 10.51 36.11
N LEU A 405 -0.89 9.78 36.15
CA LEU A 405 -1.16 8.74 35.16
C LEU A 405 -1.33 9.41 33.80
N THR A 406 -0.26 9.48 33.02
CA THR A 406 -0.36 9.86 31.62
C THR A 406 -0.89 8.70 30.81
N PRO A 407 -1.82 8.94 29.89
CA PRO A 407 -2.37 7.88 29.06
C PRO A 407 -1.27 7.19 28.26
N LEU A 408 -1.42 5.88 28.07
CA LEU A 408 -0.70 5.14 27.02
C LEU A 408 -1.04 5.74 25.66
N ARG A 409 -0.04 5.92 24.81
CA ARG A 409 -0.17 6.51 23.48
C ARG A 409 -0.17 5.40 22.44
N ILE A 410 -1.32 5.21 21.81
CA ILE A 410 -1.50 4.27 20.70
C ILE A 410 -1.43 5.05 19.38
N GLY A 411 -0.33 4.86 18.67
CA GLY A 411 -0.03 5.52 17.39
C GLY A 411 -0.73 4.87 16.21
N ALA A 412 -1.12 5.68 15.24
CA ALA A 412 -1.54 5.22 13.91
C ALA A 412 -1.19 6.29 12.87
N ASP A 413 -0.87 5.86 11.65
CA ASP A 413 -0.67 6.80 10.55
C ASP A 413 -1.99 7.50 10.20
N SER A 414 -1.95 8.83 10.13
CA SER A 414 -3.09 9.68 9.82
C SER A 414 -3.68 9.46 8.42
N SER A 415 -2.94 8.84 7.49
CA SER A 415 -3.46 8.46 6.16
C SER A 415 -4.22 7.14 6.15
N ASP A 416 -4.11 6.31 7.19
CA ASP A 416 -4.70 4.98 7.25
C ASP A 416 -5.93 4.97 8.17
N ASP A 417 -7.11 5.13 7.57
CA ASP A 417 -8.37 5.15 8.31
C ASP A 417 -8.62 3.85 9.09
N THR A 418 -8.16 2.70 8.58
CA THR A 418 -8.31 1.39 9.24
C THR A 418 -7.41 1.30 10.47
N ALA A 419 -6.14 1.69 10.36
CA ALA A 419 -5.23 1.73 11.50
C ALA A 419 -5.67 2.76 12.55
N VAL A 420 -6.17 3.93 12.14
CA VAL A 420 -6.70 4.96 13.03
C VAL A 420 -7.93 4.46 13.79
N GLU A 421 -8.85 3.77 13.11
CA GLU A 421 -10.03 3.20 13.74
C GLU A 421 -9.64 2.08 14.71
N ALA A 422 -8.72 1.19 14.33
CA ALA A 422 -8.17 0.16 15.21
C ALA A 422 -7.54 0.77 16.47
N ALA A 423 -6.72 1.81 16.34
CA ALA A 423 -6.13 2.51 17.48
C ALA A 423 -7.19 3.09 18.43
N ARG A 424 -8.28 3.66 17.90
CA ARG A 424 -9.41 4.16 18.72
C ARG A 424 -10.10 3.03 19.47
N ARG A 425 -10.37 1.90 18.81
CA ARG A 425 -11.03 0.74 19.45
C ARG A 425 -10.15 0.07 20.50
N ILE A 426 -8.84 0.05 20.29
CA ILE A 426 -7.87 -0.39 21.29
C ILE A 426 -7.92 0.54 22.51
N VAL A 427 -7.91 1.86 22.30
CA VAL A 427 -8.04 2.84 23.39
C VAL A 427 -9.35 2.65 24.15
N ASP A 428 -10.48 2.48 23.46
CA ASP A 428 -11.79 2.22 24.10
C ASP A 428 -11.71 1.00 25.05
N GLN A 429 -11.11 -0.12 24.61
CA GLN A 429 -10.98 -1.33 25.42
C GLN A 429 -10.01 -1.17 26.59
N LEU A 430 -8.90 -0.44 26.40
CA LEU A 430 -7.96 -0.12 27.47
C LEU A 430 -8.63 0.75 28.55
N GLU A 431 -9.39 1.77 28.16
CA GLU A 431 -10.13 2.62 29.11
C GLU A 431 -11.19 1.83 29.89
N ASP A 432 -11.93 0.93 29.22
CA ASP A 432 -12.90 0.03 29.85
C ASP A 432 -12.24 -0.95 30.85
N ALA A 433 -10.99 -1.36 30.59
CA ALA A 433 -10.15 -2.14 31.51
C ALA A 433 -9.52 -1.30 32.64
N GLY A 434 -9.67 0.02 32.61
CA GLY A 434 -9.11 0.96 33.58
C GLY A 434 -7.66 1.36 33.32
N ILE A 435 -7.15 1.13 32.11
CA ILE A 435 -5.83 1.57 31.64
C ILE A 435 -6.05 2.86 30.85
N SER A 436 -5.56 3.99 31.37
CA SER A 436 -5.69 5.28 30.67
C SER A 436 -4.89 5.22 29.36
N ALA A 437 -5.53 5.51 28.23
CA ALA A 437 -4.91 5.51 26.91
C ALA A 437 -5.46 6.64 26.02
N GLU A 438 -4.69 7.05 25.01
CA GLU A 438 -5.06 8.06 24.02
C GLU A 438 -4.53 7.66 22.64
N THR A 439 -5.22 8.11 21.60
CA THR A 439 -4.76 7.92 20.21
C THR A 439 -3.82 9.03 19.79
N VAL A 440 -2.72 8.66 19.13
CA VAL A 440 -1.76 9.58 18.52
C VAL A 440 -1.78 9.37 17.01
N THR A 441 -2.47 10.26 16.30
CA THR A 441 -2.58 10.21 14.83
C THR A 441 -1.62 11.21 14.20
N ARG A 442 -0.63 10.72 13.45
CA ARG A 442 0.48 11.52 12.89
C ARG A 442 0.83 11.00 11.51
N SER A 443 1.57 11.79 10.72
CA SER A 443 2.07 11.28 9.43
C SER A 443 3.03 10.12 9.66
N ALA A 444 3.12 9.21 8.68
CA ALA A 444 4.12 8.14 8.68
C ALA A 444 5.54 8.66 8.96
N GLU A 445 5.93 9.80 8.37
CA GLU A 445 7.25 10.41 8.59
C GLU A 445 7.51 10.74 10.07
N ASP A 446 6.56 11.39 10.76
CA ASP A 446 6.69 11.73 12.18
C ASP A 446 6.59 10.47 13.06
N LEU A 447 5.66 9.56 12.74
CA LEU A 447 5.37 8.38 13.54
C LEU A 447 6.56 7.40 13.56
N TYR A 448 7.03 6.98 12.38
CA TYR A 448 8.10 6.00 12.22
C TYR A 448 9.49 6.63 12.30
N GLY A 449 9.65 7.88 11.84
CA GLY A 449 10.95 8.56 11.81
C GLY A 449 11.30 9.35 13.07
N SER A 450 10.33 9.66 13.93
CA SER A 450 10.57 10.44 15.16
C SER A 450 9.99 9.78 16.41
N PHE A 451 8.67 9.56 16.48
CA PHE A 451 8.02 9.22 17.75
C PHE A 451 8.30 7.81 18.23
N LEU A 452 8.28 6.81 17.34
CA LEU A 452 8.58 5.42 17.70
C LEU A 452 10.03 5.24 18.19
N PRO A 453 11.06 5.68 17.44
CA PRO A 453 12.45 5.50 17.88
C PRO A 453 12.81 6.28 19.15
N GLN A 454 12.03 7.33 19.50
CA GLN A 454 12.22 8.11 20.73
C GLN A 454 11.38 7.59 21.91
N GLY A 455 10.55 6.56 21.71
CA GLY A 455 9.67 6.03 22.74
C GLY A 455 8.55 7.00 23.16
N GLU A 456 8.20 7.97 22.31
CA GLU A 456 7.12 8.94 22.60
C GLU A 456 5.72 8.35 22.39
N VAL A 457 5.63 7.24 21.67
CA VAL A 457 4.44 6.41 21.43
C VAL A 457 4.70 5.01 22.01
N ASP A 458 3.74 4.47 22.76
CA ASP A 458 3.88 3.20 23.49
C ASP A 458 3.59 1.99 22.60
N ALA A 459 2.69 2.13 21.63
CA ALA A 459 2.40 1.09 20.65
C ALA A 459 1.92 1.73 19.35
N VAL A 460 2.08 1.04 18.23
CA VAL A 460 1.64 1.49 16.91
C VAL A 460 0.74 0.44 16.26
N VAL A 461 -0.31 0.89 15.59
CA VAL A 461 -1.08 0.06 14.67
C VAL A 461 -0.58 0.30 13.26
N ALA A 462 -0.11 -0.75 12.59
CA ALA A 462 0.41 -0.69 11.23
C ALA A 462 0.17 -2.00 10.48
N TRP A 463 0.04 -1.92 9.16
CA TRP A 463 0.13 -3.07 8.27
C TRP A 463 1.55 -3.59 8.25
N GLN A 464 1.73 -4.90 8.42
CA GLN A 464 3.04 -5.54 8.43
C GLN A 464 2.95 -6.92 7.81
N GLU A 465 3.95 -7.28 7.02
CA GLU A 465 4.06 -8.61 6.43
C GLU A 465 4.52 -9.63 7.47
N ALA A 466 3.91 -10.82 7.45
CA ALA A 466 4.41 -11.95 8.22
C ALA A 466 5.75 -12.40 7.61
N PRO A 467 6.80 -12.65 8.40
CA PRO A 467 8.08 -13.04 7.84
C PRO A 467 8.02 -14.36 7.06
N GLU A 468 8.31 -14.30 5.75
CA GLU A 468 8.46 -15.45 4.86
C GLU A 468 9.92 -15.63 4.38
N THR A 469 10.77 -14.64 4.65
CA THR A 469 12.19 -14.60 4.24
C THR A 469 13.15 -14.32 5.40
N LEU A 470 14.46 -14.47 5.18
CA LEU A 470 15.44 -14.09 6.20
C LEU A 470 15.54 -12.56 6.33
N SER A 471 15.28 -11.84 5.23
CA SER A 471 15.20 -10.39 5.22
C SER A 471 14.00 -9.89 6.03
N ASP A 472 12.81 -10.44 5.81
CA ASP A 472 11.60 -10.07 6.58
C ASP A 472 11.80 -10.31 8.08
N LEU A 473 12.42 -11.43 8.45
CA LEU A 473 12.73 -11.74 9.84
C LEU A 473 13.67 -10.69 10.45
N ALA A 474 14.71 -10.31 9.70
CA ALA A 474 15.66 -9.32 10.14
C ALA A 474 15.01 -7.94 10.26
N ASP A 475 14.22 -7.53 9.27
CA ASP A 475 13.50 -6.25 9.28
C ASP A 475 12.56 -6.13 10.46
N ARG A 476 11.86 -7.22 10.77
CA ARG A 476 10.86 -7.22 11.84
C ARG A 476 11.47 -7.35 13.24
N TYR A 477 12.54 -8.11 13.41
CA TYR A 477 13.00 -8.50 14.76
C TYR A 477 14.50 -8.36 15.05
N SER A 478 15.37 -8.24 14.04
CA SER A 478 16.81 -8.10 14.30
C SER A 478 17.15 -6.76 14.94
N CYS A 479 18.31 -6.73 15.60
CA CYS A 479 18.87 -5.51 16.14
C CYS A 479 19.33 -4.61 15.00
N ASP A 480 18.53 -3.60 14.67
CA ASP A 480 18.94 -2.55 13.74
C ASP A 480 20.19 -1.83 14.27
N SER A 481 21.31 -2.02 13.58
CA SER A 481 22.63 -1.47 13.94
C SER A 481 23.02 -0.28 13.06
N ALA A 482 22.18 0.09 12.08
CA ALA A 482 22.44 1.20 11.19
C ALA A 482 22.19 2.54 11.91
N ASP A 483 23.20 3.41 11.92
CA ASP A 483 23.06 4.80 12.35
C ASP A 483 22.23 5.58 11.31
N ARG A 484 20.91 5.63 11.49
CA ARG A 484 20.01 6.46 10.68
C ARG A 484 19.70 7.76 11.39
N GLU A 485 19.79 8.87 10.65
CA GLU A 485 19.50 10.19 11.20
C GLU A 485 18.00 10.30 11.50
N LEU A 486 17.66 10.38 12.79
CA LEU A 486 16.27 10.61 13.20
C LEU A 486 15.78 11.96 12.70
N THR A 487 14.58 11.98 12.12
CA THR A 487 13.94 13.23 11.73
C THR A 487 13.47 13.97 12.99
N ARG A 488 13.47 15.31 12.92
CA ARG A 488 12.79 16.12 13.93
C ARG A 488 11.29 16.07 13.62
N PRO A 489 10.41 15.79 14.60
CA PRO A 489 8.98 15.74 14.36
C PRO A 489 8.46 17.10 13.88
N SER A 490 7.50 17.07 12.96
CA SER A 490 6.85 18.26 12.40
C SER A 490 6.08 19.05 13.46
N ALA A 491 5.56 18.36 14.48
CA ALA A 491 4.99 18.97 15.67
C ALA A 491 5.27 18.13 16.92
N THR A 492 5.69 18.75 18.01
CA THR A 492 5.91 18.05 19.28
C THR A 492 4.59 17.55 19.86
N LEU A 493 4.58 16.32 20.40
CA LEU A 493 3.49 15.88 21.25
C LEU A 493 3.43 16.75 22.52
N PRO A 494 2.24 17.00 23.09
CA PRO A 494 2.13 17.74 24.33
C PRO A 494 3.04 17.10 25.38
N SER A 495 3.93 17.92 25.96
CA SER A 495 4.84 17.47 26.99
C SER A 495 4.04 16.93 28.18
N VAL A 496 4.46 15.77 28.67
CA VAL A 496 3.89 15.10 29.85
C VAL A 496 4.09 15.91 31.15
N THR A 497 4.80 17.05 31.09
CA THR A 497 5.12 17.85 32.28
C THR A 497 4.24 19.11 32.39
N ALA A 498 3.37 19.09 33.42
CA ALA A 498 2.68 20.20 34.10
C ALA A 498 1.37 20.78 33.50
N ALA A 499 0.25 20.11 33.78
CA ALA A 499 -1.06 20.72 34.00
C ALA A 499 -1.83 19.83 35.01
N SER A 500 -2.41 20.26 36.14
CA SER A 500 -2.68 21.58 36.71
C SER A 500 -2.81 21.46 38.24
N THR A 501 -2.09 22.26 39.01
CA THR A 501 -2.59 22.74 40.31
C THR A 501 -3.09 24.17 40.12
N SER A 502 -4.42 24.32 40.07
CA SER A 502 -5.19 25.34 40.80
C SER A 502 -6.48 25.66 40.08
N ALA A 503 -7.58 25.15 40.62
CA ALA A 503 -8.86 25.81 40.51
C ALA A 503 -8.83 27.09 41.36
N SER A 504 -9.16 28.25 40.78
CA SER A 504 -9.81 29.39 41.48
C SER A 504 -10.29 30.46 40.48
N VAL A 505 -11.61 30.45 40.23
CA VAL A 505 -12.62 31.55 40.16
C VAL A 505 -12.24 32.91 39.49
N PRO A 506 -13.14 33.54 38.69
CA PRO A 506 -12.79 34.62 37.77
C PRO A 506 -12.86 36.03 38.39
N ALA A 507 -12.07 36.97 37.85
CA ALA A 507 -12.33 38.40 37.98
C ALA A 507 -11.81 39.22 36.78
N THR A 508 -12.75 39.98 36.23
CA THR A 508 -12.78 41.15 35.34
C THR A 508 -11.55 42.08 35.21
N SER A 509 -11.33 42.53 33.97
CA SER A 509 -11.14 43.94 33.51
C SER A 509 -9.83 44.31 32.79
N GLU A 510 -10.04 44.89 31.60
CA GLU A 510 -9.31 45.97 30.91
C GLU A 510 -7.89 45.79 30.32
N ALA A 511 -7.89 45.80 28.97
CA ALA A 511 -7.17 46.72 28.07
C ALA A 511 -5.66 47.01 28.27
N ALA A 512 -4.83 46.64 27.28
CA ALA A 512 -4.15 47.56 26.34
C ALA A 512 -2.91 46.90 25.67
N SER A 513 -2.80 47.08 24.35
CA SER A 513 -1.56 46.99 23.55
C SER A 513 -0.80 48.34 23.56
N PRO A 514 0.38 48.54 22.92
CA PRO A 514 1.54 47.67 22.58
C PRO A 514 2.91 48.38 22.83
N SER A 515 4.01 47.90 22.22
CA SER A 515 5.34 48.54 22.01
C SER A 515 6.37 48.46 23.17
N ALA A 516 7.69 48.40 22.98
CA ALA A 516 8.61 48.30 21.83
C ALA A 516 10.04 48.00 22.35
N SER A 517 10.89 47.48 21.46
CA SER A 517 12.34 47.71 21.28
C SER A 517 13.30 47.75 22.50
N ALA A 518 14.39 46.95 22.42
CA ALA A 518 15.72 47.48 22.11
C ALA A 518 16.80 46.38 22.07
N SER A 519 17.64 46.47 21.03
CA SER A 519 18.87 45.72 20.79
C SER A 519 19.95 46.01 21.83
N THR A 520 20.83 45.03 22.07
CA THR A 520 22.25 45.32 22.35
C THR A 520 23.15 44.28 21.72
N THR A 521 24.09 44.78 20.92
CA THR A 521 25.18 44.08 20.25
C THR A 521 26.33 43.82 21.23
N ALA A 522 26.93 42.62 21.19
CA ALA A 522 28.32 42.39 21.58
C ALA A 522 28.91 41.23 20.75
N GLU A 523 30.07 41.50 20.15
CA GLU A 523 30.90 40.66 19.28
C GLU A 523 31.88 39.79 20.13
N PRO A 524 32.79 39.00 19.54
CA PRO A 524 32.83 37.54 19.60
C PRO A 524 33.82 36.98 20.64
N THR A 525 33.55 35.78 21.17
CA THR A 525 34.57 34.98 21.89
C THR A 525 34.56 33.57 21.30
N GLU A 526 35.73 33.11 20.84
CA GLU A 526 36.01 31.78 20.31
C GLU A 526 35.90 30.65 21.38
N PRO A 527 35.85 29.37 20.96
CA PRO A 527 34.94 28.38 21.50
C PRO A 527 35.46 27.66 22.75
N GLY A 528 34.59 27.53 23.75
CA GLY A 528 34.74 26.58 24.83
C GLY A 528 34.01 25.28 24.47
N GLU A 529 34.75 24.19 24.47
CA GLU A 529 34.29 22.81 24.37
C GLU A 529 33.12 22.47 25.30
N SER A 530 32.41 21.40 24.89
CA SER A 530 31.43 20.58 25.62
C SER A 530 29.96 21.04 25.60
N GLY A 531 29.29 20.61 24.54
CA GLY A 531 27.89 20.22 24.54
C GLY A 531 27.77 19.11 23.51
N ASP A 532 27.88 17.87 23.97
CA ASP A 532 27.69 16.65 23.19
C ASP A 532 26.27 16.68 22.58
N SER A 533 26.15 17.17 21.35
CA SER A 533 24.97 16.90 20.52
C SER A 533 25.11 15.47 20.05
N GLY A 534 24.86 14.53 20.97
CA GLY A 534 24.73 13.12 20.63
C GLY A 534 23.69 13.01 19.53
N THR A 535 24.14 12.63 18.34
CA THR A 535 23.26 12.18 17.28
C THR A 535 22.48 11.02 17.87
N VAL A 536 21.18 11.21 18.11
CA VAL A 536 20.32 10.12 18.57
C VAL A 536 20.12 9.24 17.33
N SER A 537 20.95 8.21 17.16
CA SER A 537 20.67 7.13 16.24
C SER A 537 19.49 6.34 16.79
N GLY A 538 18.42 6.24 16.02
CA GLY A 538 17.28 5.40 16.36
C GLY A 538 17.19 4.22 15.41
N ARG A 539 16.61 3.13 15.91
CA ARG A 539 16.22 1.95 15.13
C ARG A 539 15.01 2.35 14.31
N THR A 540 15.06 2.32 12.98
CA THR A 540 13.99 2.94 12.15
C THR A 540 13.17 1.95 11.34
N VAL A 541 13.38 0.65 11.53
CA VAL A 541 12.81 -0.41 10.68
C VAL A 541 12.02 -1.39 11.53
N ASN A 542 12.67 -1.96 12.55
CA ASN A 542 12.00 -2.74 13.56
C ASN A 542 11.16 -1.80 14.45
N ILE A 543 9.88 -1.65 14.10
CA ILE A 543 8.95 -0.74 14.77
C ILE A 543 8.58 -1.18 16.20
N SER A 544 8.89 -2.42 16.60
CA SER A 544 8.76 -2.86 17.99
C SER A 544 9.89 -2.36 18.89
N GLY A 545 11.02 -1.95 18.30
CA GLY A 545 12.25 -1.61 19.01
C GLY A 545 12.93 -2.81 19.70
N LEU A 546 12.39 -4.03 19.58
CA LEU A 546 12.96 -5.23 20.17
C LEU A 546 14.39 -5.44 19.64
N CYS A 547 15.27 -5.94 20.49
CA CYS A 547 16.61 -6.33 20.07
C CYS A 547 17.09 -7.41 21.01
N ASP A 548 17.04 -8.64 20.52
CA ASP A 548 17.61 -9.81 21.16
C ASP A 548 18.69 -10.37 20.24
N THR A 549 19.92 -10.43 20.74
CA THR A 549 21.06 -10.98 20.01
C THR A 549 20.87 -12.45 19.62
N ALA A 550 19.97 -13.18 20.27
CA ALA A 550 19.61 -14.54 19.86
C ALA A 550 18.84 -14.57 18.53
N VAL A 551 18.03 -13.54 18.22
CA VAL A 551 17.38 -13.41 16.91
C VAL A 551 18.45 -13.21 15.84
N ASP A 552 19.38 -12.27 16.06
CA ASP A 552 20.48 -12.02 15.13
C ASP A 552 21.33 -13.28 14.91
N GLU A 553 21.67 -14.02 15.96
CA GLU A 553 22.42 -15.27 15.85
C GLU A 553 21.70 -16.32 15.00
N ILE A 554 20.37 -16.44 15.11
CA ILE A 554 19.56 -17.34 14.28
C ILE A 554 19.58 -16.90 12.82
N VAL A 555 19.35 -15.61 12.55
CA VAL A 555 19.31 -15.05 11.19
C VAL A 555 20.69 -15.18 10.51
N ASP A 556 21.76 -14.77 11.18
CA ASP A 556 23.14 -14.84 10.66
C ASP A 556 23.54 -16.30 10.39
N THR A 557 23.21 -17.21 11.31
CA THR A 557 23.47 -18.65 11.12
C THR A 557 22.70 -19.20 9.93
N ALA A 558 21.44 -18.79 9.75
CA ALA A 558 20.62 -19.19 8.62
C ALA A 558 21.19 -18.68 7.29
N ARG A 559 21.64 -17.41 7.21
CA ARG A 559 22.31 -16.84 6.03
C ARG A 559 23.58 -17.59 5.65
N LEU A 560 24.46 -17.85 6.63
CA LEU A 560 25.67 -18.63 6.40
C LEU A 560 25.36 -20.06 5.94
N THR A 561 24.31 -20.68 6.50
CA THR A 561 23.86 -22.02 6.09
C THR A 561 23.25 -22.01 4.69
N ALA A 562 22.49 -20.98 4.34
CA ALA A 562 21.92 -20.78 3.00
C ALA A 562 23.03 -20.77 1.92
N GLY A 563 24.17 -20.13 2.21
CA GLY A 563 25.35 -20.15 1.34
C GLY A 563 26.03 -21.51 1.17
N GLN A 564 25.68 -22.51 1.99
CA GLN A 564 26.28 -23.86 1.98
C GLN A 564 25.36 -24.94 1.38
N VAL A 565 24.05 -24.69 1.31
CA VAL A 565 23.08 -25.63 0.73
C VAL A 565 22.99 -25.48 -0.78
N ALA A 566 22.41 -26.48 -1.45
CA ALA A 566 22.19 -26.48 -2.88
C ALA A 566 20.75 -26.87 -3.20
N GLY A 567 20.08 -26.04 -4.00
CA GLY A 567 18.69 -26.23 -4.41
C GLY A 567 17.67 -25.54 -3.51
N GLU A 568 16.58 -25.09 -4.13
CA GLU A 568 15.50 -24.31 -3.49
C GLU A 568 14.87 -25.07 -2.32
N ASP A 569 14.63 -26.39 -2.44
CA ASP A 569 14.03 -27.19 -1.36
C ASP A 569 14.86 -27.16 -0.06
N ALA A 570 16.20 -27.21 -0.19
CA ALA A 570 17.08 -27.17 0.97
C ALA A 570 17.16 -25.77 1.59
N LEU A 571 17.08 -24.73 0.76
CA LEU A 571 16.99 -23.35 1.21
C LEU A 571 15.70 -23.10 1.99
N ALA A 572 14.56 -23.54 1.44
CA ALA A 572 13.26 -23.42 2.10
C ALA A 572 13.29 -24.01 3.52
N ILE A 573 13.88 -25.21 3.70
CA ILE A 573 14.03 -25.82 5.03
C ILE A 573 14.85 -24.93 5.99
N VAL A 574 15.92 -24.28 5.49
CA VAL A 574 16.75 -23.38 6.32
C VAL A 574 15.95 -22.16 6.74
N VAL A 575 15.25 -21.52 5.79
CA VAL A 575 14.40 -20.35 6.03
C VAL A 575 13.27 -20.68 7.00
N ASP A 576 12.49 -21.73 6.71
CA ASP A 576 11.37 -22.18 7.56
C ASP A 576 11.81 -22.50 8.98
N THR A 577 12.99 -23.11 9.13
CA THR A 577 13.56 -23.41 10.46
C THR A 577 13.92 -22.13 11.21
N ALA A 578 14.53 -21.15 10.53
CA ALA A 578 14.87 -19.86 11.13
C ALA A 578 13.60 -19.09 11.54
N VAL A 579 12.60 -19.01 10.64
CA VAL A 579 11.30 -18.38 10.91
C VAL A 579 10.65 -19.02 12.14
N ALA A 580 10.56 -20.35 12.20
CA ALA A 580 9.94 -21.04 13.33
C ALA A 580 10.71 -20.84 14.65
N GLN A 581 12.04 -20.74 14.62
CA GLN A 581 12.85 -20.48 15.81
C GLN A 581 12.67 -19.06 16.33
N VAL A 582 12.71 -18.07 15.45
CA VAL A 582 12.50 -16.66 15.81
C VAL A 582 11.08 -16.43 16.28
N ASP A 583 10.08 -16.99 15.61
CA ASP A 583 8.68 -16.89 16.01
C ASP A 583 8.42 -17.44 17.43
N ALA A 584 8.97 -18.61 17.74
CA ALA A 584 8.89 -19.20 19.08
C ALA A 584 9.57 -18.31 20.15
N LEU A 585 10.65 -17.61 19.79
CA LEU A 585 11.36 -16.68 20.66
C LEU A 585 10.58 -15.37 20.86
N VAL A 586 10.10 -14.77 19.77
CA VAL A 586 9.35 -13.50 19.74
C VAL A 586 7.99 -13.61 20.41
N THR A 587 7.33 -14.75 20.32
CA THR A 587 6.07 -15.01 21.05
C THR A 587 6.24 -14.76 22.56
N GLY A 588 7.39 -15.10 23.13
CA GLY A 588 7.71 -14.84 24.54
C GLY A 588 7.94 -13.36 24.87
N TYR A 589 8.25 -12.53 23.87
CA TYR A 589 8.45 -11.10 24.03
C TYR A 589 7.15 -10.30 24.01
N ARG A 590 6.04 -10.86 23.52
CA ARG A 590 4.70 -10.24 23.58
C ARG A 590 4.70 -8.82 22.97
N VAL A 591 5.30 -8.69 21.78
CA VAL A 591 5.45 -7.40 21.08
C VAL A 591 4.38 -7.17 20.02
N ASP A 592 3.77 -8.23 19.48
CA ASP A 592 2.80 -8.13 18.39
C ASP A 592 1.44 -8.71 18.78
N VAL A 593 0.38 -8.02 18.35
CA VAL A 593 -1.01 -8.45 18.46
C VAL A 593 -1.67 -8.31 17.08
N PRO A 594 -1.79 -9.40 16.31
CA PRO A 594 -2.52 -9.39 15.05
C PRO A 594 -3.99 -9.02 15.28
N LEU A 595 -4.52 -8.13 14.43
CA LEU A 595 -5.89 -7.62 14.53
C LEU A 595 -6.77 -8.19 13.42
N ILE A 596 -6.37 -8.02 12.16
CA ILE A 596 -7.11 -8.47 10.97
C ILE A 596 -6.15 -8.80 9.82
N SER A 597 -6.52 -9.75 8.96
CA SER A 597 -5.90 -9.91 7.64
C SER A 597 -6.56 -9.01 6.60
N ASP A 598 -5.79 -8.58 5.61
CA ASP A 598 -6.31 -7.80 4.49
C ASP A 598 -7.04 -8.68 3.46
N ARG A 599 -8.27 -9.07 3.80
CA ARG A 599 -9.15 -9.89 2.95
C ARG A 599 -9.91 -9.01 1.98
N GLN A 600 -9.72 -9.27 0.69
CA GLN A 600 -10.28 -8.48 -0.41
C GLN A 600 -11.25 -9.34 -1.24
N VAL A 601 -12.37 -8.74 -1.63
CA VAL A 601 -13.33 -9.29 -2.59
C VAL A 601 -13.13 -8.58 -3.92
N ILE A 602 -12.80 -9.37 -4.94
CA ILE A 602 -12.72 -8.93 -6.34
C ILE A 602 -14.06 -9.25 -6.99
N ALA A 603 -14.70 -8.24 -7.58
CA ALA A 603 -15.84 -8.43 -8.46
C ALA A 603 -15.53 -7.89 -9.86
N VAL A 604 -15.66 -8.72 -10.89
CA VAL A 604 -15.41 -8.36 -12.29
C VAL A 604 -16.72 -8.39 -13.08
N GLY A 605 -17.06 -7.27 -13.71
CA GLY A 605 -18.19 -7.15 -14.62
C GLY A 605 -17.94 -7.89 -15.95
N GLY A 606 -19.00 -8.40 -16.57
CA GLY A 606 -18.91 -9.22 -17.78
C GLY A 606 -18.44 -8.49 -19.04
N ASP A 607 -18.17 -7.19 -18.94
CA ASP A 607 -17.66 -6.35 -20.01
C ASP A 607 -16.13 -6.12 -19.94
N LEU A 608 -15.46 -6.66 -18.91
CA LEU A 608 -14.00 -6.77 -18.80
C LEU A 608 -13.55 -8.17 -19.23
N VAL A 609 -12.52 -8.22 -20.07
CA VAL A 609 -11.88 -9.46 -20.51
C VAL A 609 -10.43 -9.44 -20.06
N GLY A 610 -10.03 -10.45 -19.30
CA GLY A 610 -8.64 -10.68 -18.88
C GLY A 610 -8.00 -11.86 -19.61
N PRO A 611 -6.93 -12.43 -19.05
CA PRO A 611 -6.19 -13.54 -19.67
C PRO A 611 -7.06 -14.78 -19.90
N GLU A 612 -7.89 -15.12 -18.93
CA GLU A 612 -8.73 -16.32 -18.95
C GLU A 612 -10.24 -15.97 -18.89
N PRO A 613 -11.15 -16.84 -19.37
CA PRO A 613 -12.58 -16.56 -19.33
C PRO A 613 -13.19 -16.49 -17.92
N GLN A 614 -12.65 -17.27 -16.97
CA GLN A 614 -13.12 -17.31 -15.59
C GLN A 614 -12.15 -16.55 -14.68
N LEU A 615 -12.67 -15.68 -13.81
CA LEU A 615 -11.87 -14.92 -12.85
C LEU A 615 -11.10 -15.82 -11.87
N ALA A 616 -11.63 -17.00 -11.59
CA ALA A 616 -10.97 -18.02 -10.77
C ALA A 616 -9.62 -18.47 -11.36
N ASP A 617 -9.48 -18.43 -12.69
CA ASP A 617 -8.29 -18.86 -13.42
C ASP A 617 -7.36 -17.67 -13.76
N TRP A 618 -7.69 -16.44 -13.36
CA TRP A 618 -6.80 -15.30 -13.56
C TRP A 618 -5.57 -15.44 -12.66
N PRO A 619 -4.37 -15.07 -13.15
CA PRO A 619 -3.20 -14.89 -12.31
C PRO A 619 -3.53 -13.97 -11.14
N LEU A 620 -3.12 -14.38 -9.95
CA LEU A 620 -3.40 -13.67 -8.71
C LEU A 620 -2.09 -13.54 -7.94
N ASP A 621 -1.67 -12.30 -7.73
CA ASP A 621 -0.55 -11.96 -6.88
C ASP A 621 -1.04 -11.61 -5.46
N ARG A 622 -0.25 -11.89 -4.42
CA ARG A 622 -0.65 -11.64 -3.03
C ARG A 622 -0.50 -10.17 -2.62
N GLU A 623 0.19 -9.33 -3.40
CA GLU A 623 0.29 -7.89 -3.13
C GLU A 623 -0.74 -7.08 -3.93
N THR A 624 -0.89 -7.42 -5.21
CA THR A 624 -1.65 -6.65 -6.21
C THR A 624 -2.87 -7.40 -6.77
N GLY A 625 -3.07 -8.66 -6.40
CA GLY A 625 -4.23 -9.43 -6.85
C GLY A 625 -4.24 -9.68 -8.36
N PRO A 626 -5.38 -9.47 -9.06
CA PRO A 626 -5.48 -9.74 -10.48
C PRO A 626 -4.71 -8.72 -11.34
N PHE A 627 -4.25 -7.60 -10.76
CA PHE A 627 -3.61 -6.52 -11.49
C PHE A 627 -2.26 -6.91 -12.12
N ILE A 628 -1.64 -8.00 -11.65
CA ILE A 628 -0.49 -8.62 -12.32
C ILE A 628 -0.78 -8.92 -13.80
N SER A 629 -2.05 -9.14 -14.15
CA SER A 629 -2.50 -9.36 -15.52
C SER A 629 -3.11 -8.12 -16.21
N ALA A 630 -3.08 -6.94 -15.58
CA ALA A 630 -3.78 -5.74 -16.08
C ALA A 630 -3.25 -5.22 -17.43
N GLY A 631 -2.02 -5.56 -17.79
CA GLY A 631 -1.49 -5.32 -19.13
C GLY A 631 -2.26 -6.06 -20.22
N GLN A 632 -2.96 -7.15 -19.90
CA GLN A 632 -3.71 -7.97 -20.86
C GLN A 632 -5.21 -7.65 -20.92
N TRP A 633 -5.69 -6.76 -20.04
CA TRP A 633 -7.10 -6.46 -19.93
C TRP A 633 -7.62 -5.62 -21.09
N ARG A 634 -8.82 -5.95 -21.55
CA ARG A 634 -9.55 -5.22 -22.60
C ARG A 634 -11.04 -5.20 -22.34
N ARG A 635 -11.77 -4.29 -22.99
CA ARG A 635 -13.23 -4.23 -22.91
C ARG A 635 -13.85 -5.14 -23.98
N THR A 636 -15.01 -5.69 -23.68
CA THR A 636 -15.82 -6.39 -24.71
C THR A 636 -16.18 -5.43 -25.85
N GLY A 637 -15.99 -5.86 -27.10
CA GLY A 637 -16.21 -5.01 -28.29
C GLY A 637 -14.98 -4.24 -28.78
N ASP A 638 -13.86 -4.26 -28.02
CA ASP A 638 -12.59 -3.75 -28.51
C ASP A 638 -12.02 -4.73 -29.55
N THR A 639 -12.05 -4.32 -30.82
CA THR A 639 -11.58 -5.12 -31.97
C THR A 639 -10.19 -4.64 -32.38
N THR A 640 -9.25 -4.64 -31.45
CA THR A 640 -7.84 -4.56 -31.80
C THR A 640 -7.46 -5.87 -32.47
N THR A 641 -7.29 -5.81 -33.79
CA THR A 641 -6.84 -6.96 -34.59
C THR A 641 -5.42 -7.30 -34.13
N SER A 642 -5.29 -8.36 -33.33
CA SER A 642 -4.00 -9.01 -33.11
C SER A 642 -3.50 -9.51 -34.47
N ALA A 643 -2.52 -8.81 -35.04
CA ALA A 643 -1.83 -9.25 -36.24
C ALA A 643 -0.95 -10.44 -35.84
N ALA A 644 -1.50 -11.65 -35.96
CA ALA A 644 -0.70 -12.86 -35.94
C ALA A 644 0.40 -12.76 -37.01
N PRO A 645 1.64 -13.21 -36.74
CA PRO A 645 2.69 -13.22 -37.76
C PRO A 645 2.29 -14.20 -38.85
N THR A 646 1.97 -13.67 -40.03
CA THR A 646 1.80 -14.47 -41.25
C THR A 646 3.09 -15.24 -41.50
N THR A 647 3.03 -16.56 -41.28
CA THR A 647 4.00 -17.52 -41.76
C THR A 647 4.17 -17.33 -43.27
N THR A 648 5.32 -16.79 -43.65
CA THR A 648 5.72 -16.74 -45.05
C THR A 648 6.05 -18.16 -45.48
N GLU A 649 5.16 -18.74 -46.27
CA GLU A 649 5.34 -20.04 -46.92
C GLU A 649 6.55 -19.94 -47.88
N GLU A 650 7.66 -20.53 -47.44
CA GLU A 650 8.89 -20.61 -48.22
C GLU A 650 8.66 -21.53 -49.43
N LYS A 651 8.52 -20.93 -50.60
CA LYS A 651 8.48 -21.63 -51.88
C LYS A 651 9.90 -21.76 -52.41
N THR A 652 10.54 -22.89 -52.17
CA THR A 652 11.83 -23.26 -52.79
C THR A 652 11.58 -24.09 -54.08
N PRO A 653 12.50 -24.04 -55.07
CA PRO A 653 12.21 -24.22 -56.50
C PRO A 653 12.08 -25.66 -57.00
#